data_AF-A0A1C6T587-F1
#
_entry.id   AF-A0A1C6T587-F1
#
_cell.length_a   1.000
_cell.length_b   1.000
_cell.length_c   1.000
_cell.angle_alpha   90.00
_cell.angle_beta   90.00
_cell.angle_gamma   90.00
#
_symmetry.space_group_name_H-M   'P 1'
#
loop_
_entity.id
_entity.type
_entity.pdbx_description
1 polymer ?
#
loop_
_entity_poly.entity_id
_entity_poly.type
_entity_poly.pdbx_seq_one_letter_code
_entity_poly.pdbx_strand_id
1 'polypeptide(L)'
;MVAVAVVLAVAVVLVPLVGPFQAASRAAAPAAPGRGQESVPDRLGAPLWGTDSVRERPLGRASVIFSSELWWWGEANGAVAVVGAGSDEYRVFSDDQLGRPGEQVLLSPDGSRVALTDRVIDLDDGQVRRLPRIPGVATTGPAAWSPQGDQLAVIGTNRANVVQPDGTEEYRVTRAVLGLVDLESGSLSTIADVEPPRIVDGFMVAFAPDGRRLAYQSGNAIVVAEMGGAERSRFTLPDDTRLAGKGAWTPDGRGLALVTQRRCCEGETYPSRWQLHVVDPATGQGLPAPVIPEQASLTALRLMGWSPAGEAVVARYHPEPTEKVVGFEAGIDITSAVRVSRVDVAALRPDAEPRILIATPVDDVQALDVASDLIASGASRRGQPPTGLGPNTKILIGVVMLALLAATTLAVLVVRLSRRRLLLPAPATRRTVSMVGSALAGRWMKICLAVVGVIAVGVPAAMLGAWLGWQSAPALPTEEQARKVTSEVLPGARIAEVARNPKLFYYEHEGTPDSNPVVRVLIGDDDYLAGSTEVKLASPLPAATETEERLRAAGWEVLASDPDGLVGTKDGLLLSVLPASDVDSRPAPTLEIVRDEPVLAPALSIIGLLIGGVLGTLLTTWIYRQAQAATQSVRRLANEGAVVASVLLLPNTLCVLTTPVETYLFASPGEVPYPPWLLYTFVGVRGATHLGWLIHAVILAVVLVTFLRSRAVNGGSDQPAAETTAA
;
A
#
# COMPACT_ATOMS: atom_id res chain seq x y z
N MET A 1 2.57 -41.60 -13.15
CA MET A 1 2.55 -41.57 -11.69
C MET A 1 3.22 -40.31 -11.15
N VAL A 2 4.47 -39.99 -11.54
CA VAL A 2 5.18 -38.78 -11.06
C VAL A 2 4.39 -37.46 -11.25
N ALA A 3 3.84 -37.18 -12.44
CA ALA A 3 3.04 -35.97 -12.65
C ALA A 3 1.77 -35.90 -11.78
N VAL A 4 1.16 -37.05 -11.47
CA VAL A 4 -0.03 -37.10 -10.59
C VAL A 4 0.38 -36.90 -9.13
N ALA A 5 1.54 -37.43 -8.72
CA ALA A 5 2.10 -37.22 -7.40
C ALA A 5 2.53 -35.75 -7.17
N VAL A 6 3.09 -35.08 -8.18
CA VAL A 6 3.43 -33.64 -8.11
C VAL A 6 2.18 -32.78 -7.98
N VAL A 7 1.12 -33.06 -8.77
CA VAL A 7 -0.16 -32.33 -8.65
C VAL A 7 -0.79 -32.55 -7.28
N LEU A 8 -0.78 -33.78 -6.76
CA LEU A 8 -1.29 -34.07 -5.42
C LEU A 8 -0.45 -33.42 -4.33
N ALA A 9 0.88 -33.38 -4.44
CA ALA A 9 1.75 -32.72 -3.48
C ALA A 9 1.54 -31.19 -3.48
N VAL A 10 1.43 -30.57 -4.65
CA VAL A 10 1.12 -29.14 -4.79
C VAL A 10 -0.27 -28.83 -4.24
N ALA A 11 -1.27 -29.68 -4.50
CA ALA A 11 -2.61 -29.53 -3.93
C ALA A 11 -2.60 -29.68 -2.40
N VAL A 12 -1.88 -30.64 -1.83
CA VAL A 12 -1.80 -30.84 -0.38
C VAL A 12 -1.09 -29.69 0.33
N VAL A 13 -0.09 -29.05 -0.30
CA VAL A 13 0.59 -27.88 0.26
C VAL A 13 -0.25 -26.61 0.14
N LEU A 14 -0.97 -26.42 -0.98
CA LEU A 14 -1.69 -25.15 -1.25
C LEU A 14 -3.12 -25.13 -0.70
N VAL A 15 -3.80 -26.27 -0.57
CA VAL A 15 -5.16 -26.35 0.01
C VAL A 15 -5.26 -25.77 1.44
N PRO A 16 -4.33 -26.01 2.38
CA PRO A 16 -4.39 -25.37 3.70
C PRO A 16 -4.14 -23.85 3.64
N LEU A 17 -3.36 -23.35 2.67
CA LEU A 17 -3.11 -21.90 2.47
C LEU A 17 -4.34 -21.14 1.96
N VAL A 18 -5.23 -21.82 1.23
CA VAL A 18 -6.46 -21.22 0.68
C VAL A 18 -7.63 -21.31 1.70
N GLY A 19 -7.48 -22.09 2.77
CA GLY A 19 -8.57 -22.46 3.66
C GLY A 19 -9.65 -23.26 2.91
N PRO A 20 -10.63 -23.86 3.60
CA PRO A 20 -11.81 -24.37 2.92
C PRO A 20 -12.43 -23.21 2.15
N PHE A 21 -12.39 -23.28 0.81
CA PHE A 21 -13.33 -22.58 -0.06
C PHE A 21 -14.73 -23.00 0.43
N GLN A 22 -15.29 -22.25 1.39
CA GLN A 22 -16.73 -22.22 1.55
C GLN A 22 -17.19 -21.69 0.20
N ALA A 23 -17.59 -22.62 -0.67
CA ALA A 23 -18.11 -22.33 -2.00
C ALA A 23 -19.03 -21.15 -1.81
N ALA A 24 -18.61 -20.00 -2.37
CA ALA A 24 -19.25 -18.71 -2.21
C ALA A 24 -20.74 -18.98 -2.16
N SER A 25 -21.31 -18.93 -0.96
CA SER A 25 -22.72 -19.17 -0.75
C SER A 25 -23.36 -18.18 -1.70
N ARG A 26 -23.97 -18.76 -2.74
CA ARG A 26 -24.80 -18.15 -3.77
C ARG A 26 -25.14 -16.76 -3.30
N ALA A 27 -24.60 -15.73 -3.97
CA ALA A 27 -24.86 -14.33 -3.70
C ALA A 27 -26.25 -14.20 -3.09
N ALA A 28 -26.31 -14.18 -1.76
CA ALA A 28 -27.52 -13.81 -1.10
C ALA A 28 -27.72 -12.40 -1.61
N ALA A 29 -28.90 -12.13 -2.19
CA ALA A 29 -29.36 -10.76 -2.37
C ALA A 29 -28.89 -9.96 -1.15
N PRO A 30 -28.27 -8.77 -1.34
CA PRO A 30 -27.50 -8.05 -0.33
C PRO A 30 -28.13 -8.32 1.02
N ALA A 31 -27.43 -9.09 1.84
CA ALA A 31 -27.99 -9.59 3.09
C ALA A 31 -28.59 -8.38 3.78
N ALA A 32 -29.92 -8.38 3.97
CA ALA A 32 -30.61 -7.30 4.65
C ALA A 32 -29.79 -7.00 5.90
N PRO A 33 -29.32 -5.75 6.09
CA PRO A 33 -28.24 -5.41 7.00
C PRO A 33 -28.45 -6.18 8.29
N GLY A 34 -27.55 -7.15 8.54
CA GLY A 34 -27.55 -7.88 9.79
C GLY A 34 -27.49 -6.81 10.86
N ARG A 35 -28.57 -6.65 11.62
CA ARG A 35 -28.76 -5.57 12.60
C ARG A 35 -27.83 -5.78 13.80
N GLY A 36 -26.53 -5.82 13.56
CA GLY A 36 -25.55 -5.44 14.56
C GLY A 36 -25.85 -4.01 14.95
N GLN A 37 -25.91 -3.75 16.24
CA GLN A 37 -26.08 -2.39 16.74
C GLN A 37 -24.91 -1.54 16.23
N GLU A 38 -25.23 -0.45 15.53
CA GLU A 38 -24.24 0.49 15.04
C GLU A 38 -23.37 0.98 16.22
N SER A 39 -22.06 0.94 16.05
CA SER A 39 -21.11 1.16 17.14
C SER A 39 -19.72 1.51 16.62
N VAL A 40 -18.85 2.00 17.50
CA VAL A 40 -17.43 2.22 17.21
C VAL A 40 -16.62 0.96 17.57
N PRO A 41 -15.76 0.43 16.68
CA PRO A 41 -14.91 -0.73 17.01
C PRO A 41 -13.79 -0.34 17.98
N ASP A 42 -13.50 -1.20 18.95
CA ASP A 42 -12.43 -0.99 19.95
C ASP A 42 -11.01 -1.09 19.40
N ARG A 43 -10.87 -1.61 18.17
CA ARG A 43 -9.59 -1.81 17.50
C ARG A 43 -9.74 -1.75 15.99
N LEU A 44 -8.69 -1.30 15.32
CA LEU A 44 -8.57 -1.30 13.86
C LEU A 44 -7.40 -2.19 13.42
N GLY A 45 -7.39 -2.54 12.14
CA GLY A 45 -6.27 -3.21 11.47
C GLY A 45 -6.26 -2.86 9.99
N ALA A 46 -5.14 -3.12 9.32
CA ALA A 46 -4.99 -2.84 7.90
C ALA A 46 -6.07 -3.59 7.07
N PRO A 47 -6.65 -2.95 6.03
CA PRO A 47 -7.45 -3.66 5.06
C PRO A 47 -6.58 -4.74 4.37
N LEU A 48 -7.18 -5.87 4.02
CA LEU A 48 -6.45 -6.93 3.32
C LEU A 48 -6.16 -6.53 1.88
N TRP A 49 -5.08 -7.07 1.32
CA TRP A 49 -4.84 -6.94 -0.12
C TRP A 49 -6.02 -7.52 -0.91
N GLY A 50 -6.53 -6.76 -1.87
CA GLY A 50 -7.74 -7.11 -2.63
C GLY A 50 -9.05 -6.92 -1.86
N THR A 51 -9.07 -6.07 -0.83
CA THR A 51 -10.31 -5.56 -0.22
C THR A 51 -11.15 -4.86 -1.28
N ASP A 52 -12.46 -5.11 -1.27
CA ASP A 52 -13.37 -4.52 -2.26
C ASP A 52 -13.45 -3.01 -2.11
N SER A 53 -13.62 -2.31 -3.24
CA SER A 53 -13.87 -0.88 -3.21
C SER A 53 -15.30 -0.56 -2.77
N VAL A 54 -15.50 0.60 -2.13
CA VAL A 54 -16.85 1.11 -1.79
C VAL A 54 -17.75 1.18 -3.03
N ARG A 55 -17.18 1.53 -4.18
CA ARG A 55 -17.91 1.65 -5.45
C ARG A 55 -18.37 0.31 -6.01
N GLU A 56 -17.59 -0.74 -5.85
CA GLU A 56 -17.93 -2.09 -6.35
C GLU A 56 -18.88 -2.81 -5.41
N ARG A 57 -18.67 -2.67 -4.09
CA ARG A 57 -19.50 -3.25 -3.05
C ARG A 57 -19.72 -2.23 -1.94
N PRO A 58 -20.81 -1.44 -2.02
CA PRO A 58 -21.15 -0.47 -0.99
C PRO A 58 -21.22 -1.13 0.39
N LEU A 59 -20.76 -0.39 1.41
CA LEU A 59 -20.68 -0.88 2.78
C LEU A 59 -21.96 -0.57 3.57
N GLY A 60 -22.72 0.42 3.12
CA GLY A 60 -23.68 1.13 3.95
C GLY A 60 -22.97 2.12 4.88
N ARG A 61 -23.63 2.46 5.98
CA ARG A 61 -23.08 3.33 7.03
C ARG A 61 -21.76 2.81 7.57
N ALA A 62 -20.81 3.72 7.75
CA ALA A 62 -19.50 3.48 8.33
C ALA A 62 -19.40 4.06 9.75
N SER A 63 -18.61 3.39 10.59
CA SER A 63 -18.25 3.90 11.91
C SER A 63 -16.98 4.74 11.88
N VAL A 64 -16.01 4.30 11.09
CA VAL A 64 -14.66 4.86 11.05
C VAL A 64 -14.15 4.87 9.62
N ILE A 65 -13.45 5.93 9.25
CA ILE A 65 -12.55 5.95 8.10
C ILE A 65 -11.13 6.23 8.58
N PHE A 66 -10.14 5.65 7.91
CA PHE A 66 -8.75 5.83 8.31
C PHE A 66 -7.79 5.56 7.14
N SER A 67 -6.55 6.02 7.25
CA SER A 67 -5.49 5.84 6.23
C SER A 67 -4.16 5.40 6.84
N SER A 68 -3.30 4.84 5.99
CA SER A 68 -1.90 4.50 6.28
C SER A 68 -1.11 4.45 4.98
N GLU A 69 0.17 4.80 5.05
CA GLU A 69 1.11 4.65 3.94
C GLU A 69 1.68 3.22 3.80
N LEU A 70 1.45 2.32 4.76
CA LEU A 70 2.19 1.05 4.87
C LEU A 70 1.37 -0.20 4.56
N TRP A 71 0.04 -0.08 4.34
CA TRP A 71 -0.84 -1.24 4.14
C TRP A 71 -0.59 -2.04 2.85
N TRP A 72 0.05 -1.45 1.84
CA TRP A 72 0.23 -2.05 0.50
C TRP A 72 1.55 -1.62 -0.11
N TRP A 73 2.08 -2.43 -1.03
CA TRP A 73 3.28 -2.08 -1.79
C TRP A 73 2.95 -0.96 -2.78
N GLY A 74 3.39 0.28 -2.51
CA GLY A 74 3.52 1.36 -3.50
C GLY A 74 2.23 2.05 -3.99
N GLU A 75 1.04 1.60 -3.56
CA GLU A 75 -0.27 2.13 -4.01
C GLU A 75 -1.17 2.61 -2.87
N ALA A 76 -0.67 2.63 -1.62
CA ALA A 76 -1.43 3.09 -0.45
C ALA A 76 -1.64 4.62 -0.44
N ASN A 77 -0.90 5.36 -1.27
CA ASN A 77 -0.93 6.82 -1.35
C ASN A 77 -2.35 7.30 -1.68
N GLY A 78 -3.07 7.71 -0.64
CA GLY A 78 -4.46 8.16 -0.72
C GLY A 78 -5.52 7.07 -0.53
N ALA A 79 -5.14 5.82 -0.27
CA ALA A 79 -6.09 4.77 0.07
C ALA A 79 -6.69 5.02 1.45
N VAL A 80 -8.02 5.08 1.51
CA VAL A 80 -8.79 5.24 2.75
C VAL A 80 -9.62 3.99 2.97
N ALA A 81 -9.41 3.37 4.12
CA ALA A 81 -10.23 2.26 4.58
C ALA A 81 -11.50 2.78 5.26
N VAL A 82 -12.61 2.09 5.01
CA VAL A 82 -13.94 2.39 5.55
C VAL A 82 -14.41 1.17 6.33
N VAL A 83 -14.78 1.35 7.60
CA VAL A 83 -15.23 0.28 8.50
C VAL A 83 -16.72 0.38 8.75
N GLY A 84 -17.45 -0.72 8.58
CA GLY A 84 -18.90 -0.75 8.74
C GLY A 84 -19.37 -0.26 10.11
N ALA A 85 -20.54 0.39 10.16
CA ALA A 85 -21.13 0.84 11.42
C ALA A 85 -21.63 -0.33 12.27
N GLY A 86 -22.24 -1.33 11.64
CA GLY A 86 -22.79 -2.53 12.29
C GLY A 86 -21.96 -3.80 12.12
N SER A 87 -20.80 -3.74 11.45
CA SER A 87 -19.96 -4.91 11.13
C SER A 87 -18.47 -4.52 11.10
N ASP A 88 -17.60 -5.52 11.20
CA ASP A 88 -16.15 -5.34 10.99
C ASP A 88 -15.76 -5.60 9.53
N GLU A 89 -16.67 -5.32 8.59
CA GLU A 89 -16.36 -5.34 7.18
C GLU A 89 -15.62 -4.07 6.77
N TYR A 90 -14.61 -4.25 5.93
CA TYR A 90 -13.79 -3.18 5.39
C TYR A 90 -14.11 -2.99 3.92
N ARG A 91 -14.13 -1.73 3.48
CA ARG A 91 -14.02 -1.33 2.08
C ARG A 91 -12.91 -0.31 1.93
N VAL A 92 -12.51 -0.07 0.70
CA VAL A 92 -11.50 0.94 0.39
C VAL A 92 -12.00 1.90 -0.68
N PHE A 93 -11.48 3.11 -0.68
CA PHE A 93 -11.51 4.01 -1.83
C PHE A 93 -10.19 4.76 -1.91
N SER A 94 -9.90 5.38 -3.05
CA SER A 94 -8.69 6.17 -3.25
C SER A 94 -9.03 7.66 -3.33
N ASP A 95 -8.26 8.46 -2.63
CA ASP A 95 -8.20 9.91 -2.79
C ASP A 95 -6.93 10.28 -3.55
N ASP A 96 -7.09 10.75 -4.79
CA ASP A 96 -5.97 11.14 -5.64
C ASP A 96 -5.20 12.35 -5.10
N GLN A 97 -5.74 13.05 -4.09
CA GLN A 97 -5.13 14.20 -3.44
C GLN A 97 -4.43 13.87 -2.12
N LEU A 98 -4.33 12.57 -1.76
CA LEU A 98 -3.71 12.12 -0.51
C LEU A 98 -4.37 12.72 0.74
N GLY A 99 -5.67 12.97 0.68
CA GLY A 99 -6.40 13.60 1.77
C GLY A 99 -6.41 12.73 3.02
N ARG A 100 -6.21 13.38 4.17
CA ARG A 100 -6.18 12.71 5.47
C ARG A 100 -7.57 12.65 6.11
N PRO A 101 -8.01 11.47 6.60
CA PRO A 101 -9.21 11.33 7.40
C PRO A 101 -9.30 12.30 8.60
N GLY A 102 -10.45 12.98 8.66
CA GLY A 102 -10.84 13.99 9.63
C GLY A 102 -10.24 15.37 9.40
N GLU A 103 -9.55 15.54 8.26
CA GLU A 103 -9.03 16.82 7.77
C GLU A 103 -9.64 17.15 6.42
N GLN A 104 -9.14 16.50 5.37
CA GLN A 104 -9.54 16.69 3.98
C GLN A 104 -10.47 15.57 3.49
N VAL A 105 -10.57 14.49 4.28
CA VAL A 105 -11.51 13.39 4.06
C VAL A 105 -12.40 13.27 5.29
N LEU A 106 -13.68 13.64 5.20
CA LEU A 106 -14.57 13.74 6.37
C LEU A 106 -15.72 12.74 6.27
N LEU A 107 -15.95 11.98 7.34
CA LEU A 107 -17.11 11.10 7.47
C LEU A 107 -18.32 11.90 7.97
N SER A 108 -19.48 11.74 7.32
CA SER A 108 -20.73 12.37 7.74
C SER A 108 -21.11 11.93 9.16
N PRO A 109 -21.90 12.74 9.91
CA PRO A 109 -22.26 12.41 11.28
C PRO A 109 -22.92 11.05 11.43
N ASP A 110 -23.78 10.69 10.48
CA ASP A 110 -24.52 9.42 10.43
C ASP A 110 -23.74 8.27 9.78
N GLY A 111 -22.53 8.54 9.30
CA GLY A 111 -21.66 7.58 8.64
C GLY A 111 -22.10 7.15 7.24
N SER A 112 -23.12 7.77 6.63
CA SER A 112 -23.61 7.38 5.29
C SER A 112 -22.79 7.94 4.13
N ARG A 113 -21.98 8.98 4.34
CA ARG A 113 -21.25 9.68 3.28
C ARG A 113 -19.83 10.02 3.68
N VAL A 114 -18.94 10.06 2.69
CA VAL A 114 -17.57 10.56 2.86
C VAL A 114 -17.36 11.74 1.92
N ALA A 115 -16.99 12.89 2.47
CA ALA A 115 -16.54 14.03 1.68
C ALA A 115 -15.03 13.92 1.46
N LEU A 116 -14.60 14.12 0.21
CA LEU A 116 -13.21 14.25 -0.21
C LEU A 116 -13.05 15.60 -0.91
N THR A 117 -11.83 15.91 -1.36
CA THR A 117 -11.50 17.17 -2.03
C THR A 117 -12.60 17.66 -2.99
N ASP A 118 -12.88 17.12 -4.17
CA ASP A 118 -13.87 17.73 -5.07
C ASP A 118 -15.21 17.00 -5.14
N ARG A 119 -15.51 16.14 -4.16
CA ARG A 119 -16.56 15.11 -4.28
C ARG A 119 -17.06 14.58 -2.93
N VAL A 120 -18.24 13.97 -2.96
CA VAL A 120 -18.82 13.19 -1.87
C VAL A 120 -19.12 11.79 -2.40
N ILE A 121 -18.75 10.76 -1.65
CA ILE A 121 -19.08 9.36 -1.90
C ILE A 121 -20.25 9.00 -0.97
N ASP A 122 -21.33 8.49 -1.55
CA ASP A 122 -22.41 7.84 -0.80
C ASP A 122 -22.02 6.39 -0.52
N LEU A 123 -22.03 5.99 0.75
CA LEU A 123 -21.56 4.68 1.17
C LEU A 123 -22.65 3.59 1.06
N ASP A 124 -23.91 3.98 0.90
CA ASP A 124 -25.03 3.04 0.73
C ASP A 124 -25.06 2.45 -0.68
N ASP A 125 -24.70 3.23 -1.70
CA ASP A 125 -24.73 2.80 -3.10
C ASP A 125 -23.40 2.98 -3.87
N GLY A 126 -22.39 3.58 -3.23
CA GLY A 126 -21.07 3.81 -3.82
C GLY A 126 -21.04 4.94 -4.86
N GLN A 127 -22.13 5.72 -5.00
CA GLN A 127 -22.20 6.82 -5.95
C GLN A 127 -21.30 7.97 -5.56
N VAL A 128 -20.70 8.61 -6.57
CA VAL A 128 -19.81 9.76 -6.38
C VAL A 128 -20.47 11.00 -6.95
N ARG A 129 -20.68 12.00 -6.10
CA ARG A 129 -21.21 13.31 -6.49
C ARG A 129 -20.11 14.35 -6.42
N ARG A 130 -19.91 15.11 -7.50
CA ARG A 130 -18.94 16.23 -7.50
C ARG A 130 -19.50 17.40 -6.70
N LEU A 131 -18.64 18.03 -5.91
CA LEU A 131 -18.94 19.26 -5.20
C LEU A 131 -18.84 20.46 -6.16
N PRO A 132 -19.68 21.48 -5.98
CA PRO A 132 -19.53 22.74 -6.72
C PRO A 132 -18.21 23.42 -6.33
N ARG A 133 -17.54 24.03 -7.31
CA ARG A 133 -16.28 24.75 -7.08
C ARG A 133 -16.56 26.16 -6.61
N ILE A 134 -15.81 26.62 -5.61
CA ILE A 134 -15.84 28.02 -5.21
C ILE A 134 -15.19 28.89 -6.32
N PRO A 135 -15.84 29.96 -6.79
CA PRO A 135 -15.25 30.80 -7.83
C PRO A 135 -13.93 31.46 -7.42
N GLY A 136 -12.92 31.37 -8.29
CA GLY A 136 -11.63 32.05 -8.10
C GLY A 136 -10.67 31.39 -7.10
N VAL A 137 -10.92 30.12 -6.76
CA VAL A 137 -9.95 29.26 -6.04
C VAL A 137 -9.57 28.03 -6.89
N ALA A 138 -8.37 27.50 -6.67
CA ALA A 138 -7.82 26.38 -7.43
C ALA A 138 -8.32 25.03 -6.90
N THR A 139 -8.43 24.91 -5.58
CA THR A 139 -8.92 23.71 -4.90
C THR A 139 -10.12 24.06 -4.03
N THR A 140 -11.02 23.12 -3.82
CA THR A 140 -12.11 23.20 -2.84
C THR A 140 -12.09 21.85 -2.14
N GLY A 141 -12.11 21.84 -0.81
CA GLY A 141 -12.12 20.63 -0.01
C GLY A 141 -13.07 20.75 1.20
N PRO A 142 -13.48 19.64 1.81
CA PRO A 142 -14.38 19.65 2.95
C PRO A 142 -13.68 20.23 4.19
N ALA A 143 -14.45 20.91 5.04
CA ALA A 143 -13.96 21.48 6.29
C ALA A 143 -14.76 21.00 7.51
N ALA A 144 -16.09 20.85 7.37
CA ALA A 144 -16.95 20.27 8.39
C ALA A 144 -18.31 19.85 7.80
N TRP A 145 -18.97 18.89 8.45
CA TRP A 145 -20.36 18.49 8.16
C TRP A 145 -21.35 19.18 9.09
N SER A 146 -22.53 19.58 8.57
CA SER A 146 -23.66 19.94 9.43
C SER A 146 -24.07 18.72 10.28
N PRO A 147 -24.69 18.92 11.46
CA PRO A 147 -25.11 17.80 12.31
C PRO A 147 -26.10 16.84 11.63
N GLN A 148 -26.87 17.34 10.66
CA GLN A 148 -27.85 16.54 9.91
C GLN A 148 -27.24 15.84 8.69
N GLY A 149 -25.98 16.11 8.33
CA GLY A 149 -25.33 15.52 7.16
C GLY A 149 -25.86 15.99 5.79
N ASP A 150 -26.66 17.06 5.77
CA ASP A 150 -27.28 17.64 4.58
C ASP A 150 -26.48 18.81 3.98
N GLN A 151 -25.62 19.43 4.79
CA GLN A 151 -24.78 20.55 4.39
C GLN A 151 -23.31 20.28 4.72
N LEU A 152 -22.43 20.81 3.87
CA LEU A 152 -20.99 20.65 4.00
C LEU A 152 -20.32 22.03 3.92
N ALA A 153 -19.64 22.42 5.00
CA ALA A 153 -18.71 23.53 4.94
C ALA A 153 -17.50 23.10 4.12
N VAL A 154 -17.11 23.92 3.15
CA VAL A 154 -15.98 23.67 2.25
C VAL A 154 -15.02 24.85 2.29
N ILE A 155 -13.72 24.58 2.21
CA ILE A 155 -12.69 25.59 2.10
C ILE A 155 -12.10 25.57 0.70
N GLY A 156 -12.19 26.70 0.02
CA GLY A 156 -11.55 26.95 -1.26
C GLY A 156 -10.18 27.55 -1.06
N THR A 157 -9.11 27.03 -1.67
CA THR A 157 -7.77 27.60 -1.52
C THR A 157 -7.02 27.82 -2.84
N ASN A 158 -6.24 28.90 -2.90
CA ASN A 158 -5.14 29.08 -3.85
C ASN A 158 -3.82 28.91 -3.12
N ARG A 159 -2.89 28.21 -3.74
CA ARG A 159 -1.55 27.98 -3.21
C ARG A 159 -0.52 28.44 -4.23
N ALA A 160 0.59 28.97 -3.75
CA ALA A 160 1.73 29.36 -4.58
C ALA A 160 3.04 29.20 -3.80
N ASN A 161 4.13 28.91 -4.52
CA ASN A 161 5.48 29.07 -3.97
C ASN A 161 5.72 30.57 -3.75
N VAL A 162 5.99 30.95 -2.51
CA VAL A 162 6.34 32.31 -2.13
C VAL A 162 7.83 32.32 -1.80
N VAL A 163 8.62 33.05 -2.58
CA VAL A 163 10.05 33.22 -2.32
C VAL A 163 10.23 34.17 -1.13
N GLN A 164 10.83 33.66 -0.07
CA GLN A 164 11.18 34.39 1.14
C GLN A 164 12.39 35.32 0.91
N PRO A 165 12.62 36.33 1.78
CA PRO A 165 13.75 37.25 1.64
C PRO A 165 15.13 36.58 1.69
N ASP A 166 15.22 35.40 2.30
CA ASP A 166 16.44 34.58 2.34
C ASP A 166 16.65 33.70 1.09
N GLY A 167 15.73 33.80 0.11
CA GLY A 167 15.76 33.04 -1.14
C GLY A 167 15.09 31.67 -1.05
N THR A 168 14.59 31.25 0.12
CA THR A 168 13.87 29.97 0.25
C THR A 168 12.48 30.09 -0.36
N GLU A 169 12.02 29.08 -1.11
CA GLU A 169 10.63 29.01 -1.57
C GLU A 169 9.79 28.30 -0.51
N GLU A 170 8.70 28.94 -0.08
CA GLU A 170 7.74 28.34 0.84
C GLU A 170 6.37 28.20 0.18
N TYR A 171 5.82 27.00 0.20
CA TYR A 171 4.50 26.72 -0.34
C TYR A 171 3.41 27.27 0.61
N ARG A 172 2.75 28.36 0.24
CA ARG A 172 1.78 29.04 1.09
C ARG A 172 0.39 29.13 0.45
N VAL A 173 -0.63 29.12 1.30
CA VAL A 173 -1.99 29.51 0.90
C VAL A 173 -2.02 31.02 0.69
N THR A 174 -2.35 31.47 -0.51
CA THR A 174 -2.41 32.90 -0.88
C THR A 174 -3.83 33.45 -0.83
N ARG A 175 -4.84 32.59 -0.92
CA ARG A 175 -6.25 32.94 -0.78
C ARG A 175 -7.02 31.77 -0.20
N ALA A 176 -7.93 32.04 0.71
CA ALA A 176 -8.87 31.06 1.21
C ALA A 176 -10.29 31.62 1.29
N VAL A 177 -11.28 30.81 0.95
CA VAL A 177 -12.69 31.19 0.93
C VAL A 177 -13.51 30.07 1.57
N LEU A 178 -14.26 30.39 2.62
CA LEU A 178 -15.21 29.48 3.24
C LEU A 178 -16.53 29.53 2.49
N GLY A 179 -17.02 28.37 2.08
CA GLY A 179 -18.33 28.19 1.46
C GLY A 179 -19.15 27.13 2.18
N LEU A 180 -20.44 27.10 1.86
CA LEU A 180 -21.40 26.12 2.32
C LEU A 180 -22.09 25.48 1.11
N VAL A 181 -22.00 24.16 1.02
CA VAL A 181 -22.68 23.36 0.01
C VAL A 181 -23.90 22.71 0.63
N ASP A 182 -25.06 22.94 0.02
CA ASP A 182 -26.26 22.18 0.28
C ASP A 182 -26.25 20.95 -0.64
N LEU A 183 -26.21 19.75 -0.05
CA LEU A 183 -26.02 18.52 -0.83
C LEU A 183 -27.28 18.06 -1.54
N GLU A 184 -28.47 18.48 -1.10
CA GLU A 184 -29.71 18.12 -1.77
C GLU A 184 -29.82 18.88 -3.09
N SER A 185 -29.81 20.22 -2.99
CA SER A 185 -29.92 21.14 -4.13
C SER A 185 -28.65 21.23 -4.96
N GLY A 186 -27.49 20.91 -4.39
CA GLY A 186 -26.18 21.15 -5.00
C GLY A 186 -25.77 22.63 -5.04
N SER A 187 -26.48 23.49 -4.30
CA SER A 187 -26.18 24.93 -4.26
C SER A 187 -24.96 25.22 -3.40
N LEU A 188 -24.21 26.25 -3.80
CA LEU A 188 -23.03 26.74 -3.10
C LEU A 188 -23.26 28.20 -2.70
N SER A 189 -23.03 28.52 -1.44
CA SER A 189 -23.02 29.89 -0.93
C SER A 189 -21.66 30.22 -0.31
N THR A 190 -21.16 31.43 -0.53
CA THR A 190 -19.94 31.91 0.12
C THR A 190 -20.29 32.45 1.49
N ILE A 191 -19.54 32.04 2.51
CA ILE A 191 -19.68 32.50 3.90
C ILE A 191 -18.73 33.65 4.17
N ALA A 192 -17.43 33.47 3.87
CA ALA A 192 -16.40 34.47 4.15
C ALA A 192 -15.14 34.26 3.32
N ASP A 193 -14.41 35.34 3.02
CA ASP A 193 -12.98 35.25 2.71
C ASP A 193 -12.22 35.02 4.03
N VAL A 194 -11.38 34.00 4.06
CA VAL A 194 -10.65 33.56 5.26
C VAL A 194 -9.20 34.01 5.14
N GLU A 195 -8.66 34.57 6.23
CA GLU A 195 -7.27 35.01 6.25
C GLU A 195 -6.30 33.81 6.18
N PRO A 196 -5.44 33.70 5.12
CA PRO A 196 -4.69 32.49 4.83
C PRO A 196 -3.55 32.05 5.75
N PRO A 197 -2.79 32.92 6.46
CA PRO A 197 -1.46 32.57 6.96
C PRO A 197 -1.44 31.49 8.05
N ARG A 198 -2.59 30.90 8.42
CA ARG A 198 -2.73 29.93 9.54
C ARG A 198 -3.85 28.91 9.34
N ILE A 199 -4.07 28.47 8.10
CA ILE A 199 -5.01 27.37 7.85
C ILE A 199 -4.37 26.06 8.30
N VAL A 200 -5.04 25.39 9.24
CA VAL A 200 -4.64 24.08 9.75
C VAL A 200 -5.82 23.14 9.53
N ASP A 201 -5.68 22.21 8.58
CA ASP A 201 -6.77 21.32 8.21
C ASP A 201 -7.24 20.50 9.43
N GLY A 202 -8.55 20.26 9.51
CA GLY A 202 -9.17 19.61 10.67
C GLY A 202 -9.38 20.51 11.90
N PHE A 203 -8.89 21.76 11.91
CA PHE A 203 -9.07 22.74 13.02
C PHE A 203 -9.76 24.04 12.57
N MET A 204 -10.35 24.06 11.36
CA MET A 204 -10.84 25.32 10.76
C MET A 204 -12.29 25.65 11.04
N VAL A 205 -13.19 24.66 11.06
CA VAL A 205 -14.64 24.89 11.07
C VAL A 205 -15.33 23.86 11.98
N ALA A 206 -16.35 24.30 12.73
CA ALA A 206 -17.24 23.42 13.48
C ALA A 206 -18.67 23.95 13.48
N PHE A 207 -19.63 23.07 13.19
CA PHE A 207 -21.04 23.39 13.28
C PHE A 207 -21.54 23.33 14.73
N ALA A 208 -22.42 24.26 15.09
CA ALA A 208 -23.18 24.14 16.32
C ALA A 208 -24.18 22.98 16.21
N PRO A 209 -24.53 22.30 17.33
CA PRO A 209 -25.48 21.19 17.32
C PRO A 209 -26.88 21.58 16.80
N ASP A 210 -27.23 22.87 16.87
CA ASP A 210 -28.47 23.40 16.34
C ASP A 210 -28.53 23.46 14.80
N GLY A 211 -27.39 23.28 14.11
CA GLY A 211 -27.28 23.36 12.64
C GLY A 211 -27.51 24.76 12.07
N ARG A 212 -27.62 25.80 12.90
CA ARG A 212 -27.94 27.18 12.49
C ARG A 212 -26.74 28.11 12.59
N ARG A 213 -25.69 27.67 13.27
CA ARG A 213 -24.45 28.42 13.48
C ARG A 213 -23.26 27.56 13.14
N LEU A 214 -22.19 28.21 12.72
CA LEU A 214 -20.88 27.61 12.61
C LEU A 214 -19.83 28.54 13.22
N ALA A 215 -18.81 27.95 13.82
CA ALA A 215 -17.59 28.64 14.22
C ALA A 215 -16.52 28.32 13.18
N TYR A 216 -15.77 29.33 12.75
CA TYR A 216 -14.62 29.14 11.88
C TYR A 216 -13.44 30.00 12.31
N GLN A 217 -12.24 29.55 11.98
CA GLN A 217 -11.03 30.31 12.23
C GLN A 217 -10.64 31.15 11.00
N SER A 218 -10.32 32.42 11.21
CA SER A 218 -9.74 33.31 10.21
C SER A 218 -8.54 34.02 10.82
N GLY A 219 -7.34 33.67 10.35
CA GLY A 219 -6.10 34.13 10.95
C GLY A 219 -5.98 33.59 12.39
N ASN A 220 -5.84 34.49 13.36
CA ASN A 220 -5.87 34.15 14.79
C ASN A 220 -7.22 34.44 15.44
N ALA A 221 -8.28 34.73 14.69
CA ALA A 221 -9.60 34.98 15.25
C ALA A 221 -10.54 33.80 15.03
N ILE A 222 -11.36 33.50 16.03
CA ILE A 222 -12.57 32.70 15.84
C ILE A 222 -13.71 33.65 15.48
N VAL A 223 -14.46 33.28 14.46
CA VAL A 223 -15.68 33.94 14.04
C VAL A 223 -16.82 32.95 14.21
N VAL A 224 -17.88 33.36 14.89
CA VAL A 224 -19.14 32.61 14.95
C VAL A 224 -20.12 33.31 14.03
N ALA A 225 -20.64 32.57 13.05
CA ALA A 225 -21.55 33.09 12.05
C ALA A 225 -22.80 32.23 11.94
N GLU A 226 -23.85 32.83 11.39
CA GLU A 226 -25.01 32.10 10.87
C GLU A 226 -24.69 31.42 9.55
N MET A 227 -25.52 30.46 9.16
CA MET A 227 -25.41 29.75 7.88
C MET A 227 -25.44 30.66 6.65
N GLY A 228 -26.02 31.87 6.77
CA GLY A 228 -26.02 32.88 5.71
C GLY A 228 -24.78 33.79 5.70
N GLY A 229 -23.77 33.52 6.55
CA GLY A 229 -22.55 34.32 6.66
C GLY A 229 -22.64 35.55 7.57
N ALA A 230 -23.79 35.81 8.18
CA ALA A 230 -23.93 36.89 9.15
C ALA A 230 -23.08 36.60 10.41
N GLU A 231 -22.05 37.41 10.62
CA GLU A 231 -21.20 37.33 11.82
C GLU A 231 -22.00 37.68 13.07
N ARG A 232 -21.93 36.82 14.09
CA ARG A 232 -22.54 37.01 15.41
C ARG A 232 -21.54 37.47 16.46
N SER A 233 -20.31 36.95 16.39
CA SER A 233 -19.23 37.31 17.30
C SER A 233 -17.88 36.98 16.68
N ARG A 234 -16.86 37.68 17.19
CA ARG A 234 -15.46 37.46 16.83
C ARG A 234 -14.56 37.74 18.02
N PHE A 235 -13.59 36.86 18.25
CA PHE A 235 -12.59 37.03 19.30
C PHE A 235 -11.25 36.45 18.86
N THR A 236 -10.16 37.03 19.40
CA THR A 236 -8.80 36.64 19.05
C THR A 236 -8.29 35.53 19.96
N LEU A 237 -7.51 34.63 19.38
CA LEU A 237 -6.81 33.55 20.05
C LEU A 237 -5.30 33.84 20.13
N PRO A 238 -4.62 33.30 21.15
CA PRO A 238 -3.18 33.13 21.14
C PRO A 238 -2.69 32.30 19.94
N ASP A 239 -1.43 32.49 19.57
CA ASP A 239 -0.80 31.83 18.41
C ASP A 239 -0.76 30.30 18.51
N ASP A 240 -0.74 29.78 19.73
CA ASP A 240 -0.67 28.36 20.09
C ASP A 240 -2.05 27.71 20.30
N THR A 241 -3.13 28.44 20.02
CA THR A 241 -4.51 28.01 20.29
C THR A 241 -5.34 27.99 19.02
N ARG A 242 -6.14 26.94 18.83
CA ARG A 242 -7.02 26.75 17.67
C ARG A 242 -8.40 26.25 18.11
N LEU A 243 -9.37 26.29 17.18
CA LEU A 243 -10.61 25.53 17.34
C LEU A 243 -10.28 24.04 17.53
N ALA A 244 -10.94 23.33 18.45
CA ALA A 244 -10.52 21.97 18.80
C ALA A 244 -10.74 20.90 17.71
N GLY A 245 -11.52 21.19 16.68
CA GLY A 245 -11.86 20.28 15.58
C GLY A 245 -13.35 20.25 15.29
N LYS A 246 -13.83 19.25 14.53
CA LYS A 246 -15.24 19.15 14.12
C LYS A 246 -16.22 19.07 15.30
N GLY A 247 -15.77 18.53 16.44
CA GLY A 247 -16.55 18.41 17.67
C GLY A 247 -16.44 19.62 18.60
N ALA A 248 -15.93 20.77 18.14
CA ALA A 248 -15.61 21.90 19.01
C ALA A 248 -16.80 22.44 19.80
N TRP A 249 -18.03 22.42 19.26
CA TRP A 249 -19.17 22.87 20.06
C TRP A 249 -19.51 21.87 21.15
N THR A 250 -19.82 22.36 22.35
CA THR A 250 -20.40 21.53 23.41
C THR A 250 -21.76 21.00 22.96
N PRO A 251 -22.23 19.83 23.45
CA PRO A 251 -23.49 19.23 22.99
C PRO A 251 -24.72 20.11 23.19
N ASP A 252 -24.69 21.00 24.18
CA ASP A 252 -25.76 21.97 24.45
C ASP A 252 -25.66 23.25 23.60
N GLY A 253 -24.62 23.39 22.78
CA GLY A 253 -24.39 24.54 21.91
C GLY A 253 -24.07 25.85 22.64
N ARG A 254 -23.71 25.78 23.93
CA ARG A 254 -23.41 26.95 24.77
C ARG A 254 -21.93 27.27 24.87
N GLY A 255 -21.05 26.30 24.68
CA GLY A 255 -19.60 26.44 24.75
C GLY A 255 -18.93 26.06 23.44
N LEU A 256 -17.73 26.64 23.24
CA LEU A 256 -16.84 26.32 22.14
C LEU A 256 -15.51 25.82 22.72
N ALA A 257 -15.16 24.59 22.42
CA ALA A 257 -13.90 23.99 22.80
C ALA A 257 -12.79 24.45 21.86
N LEU A 258 -11.71 24.89 22.47
CA LEU A 258 -10.46 25.27 21.85
C LEU A 258 -9.39 24.29 22.34
N VAL A 259 -8.34 24.16 21.54
CA VAL A 259 -7.17 23.34 21.86
C VAL A 259 -5.94 24.23 21.86
N THR A 260 -5.17 24.15 22.94
CA THR A 260 -3.88 24.86 23.09
C THR A 260 -2.76 23.84 23.10
N GLN A 261 -1.70 24.13 22.35
CA GLN A 261 -0.45 23.40 22.45
C GLN A 261 0.55 24.20 23.29
N ARG A 262 1.16 23.54 24.27
CA ARG A 262 2.30 24.08 25.00
C ARG A 262 3.54 23.26 24.68
N ARG A 263 4.59 23.94 24.21
CA ARG A 263 5.95 23.37 24.17
C ARG A 263 6.55 23.52 25.55
N CYS A 264 6.91 22.41 26.16
CA CYS A 264 7.42 22.42 27.53
C CYS A 264 8.32 21.21 27.77
N CYS A 265 8.81 21.10 29.01
CA CYS A 265 9.20 19.82 29.58
C CYS A 265 10.40 19.20 28.85
N GLU A 266 11.49 19.97 28.77
CA GLU A 266 12.77 19.52 28.24
C GLU A 266 13.19 18.19 28.89
N GLY A 267 13.61 17.23 28.07
CA GLY A 267 14.03 15.89 28.51
C GLY A 267 13.00 14.79 28.26
N GLU A 268 11.76 15.12 27.89
CA GLU A 268 10.81 14.12 27.38
C GLU A 268 11.10 13.74 25.92
N THR A 269 10.70 12.54 25.52
CA THR A 269 10.89 12.03 24.14
C THR A 269 10.27 12.96 23.10
N TYR A 270 9.10 13.53 23.40
CA TYR A 270 8.44 14.53 22.59
C TYR A 270 7.85 15.64 23.47
N PRO A 271 8.57 16.77 23.69
CA PRO A 271 8.23 17.83 24.64
C PRO A 271 7.02 18.71 24.24
N SER A 272 5.85 18.08 24.10
CA SER A 272 4.59 18.69 23.68
C SER A 272 3.45 18.34 24.64
N ARG A 273 2.61 19.33 24.92
CA ARG A 273 1.41 19.22 25.77
C ARG A 273 0.21 19.84 25.08
N TRP A 274 -0.93 19.17 25.17
CA TRP A 274 -2.17 19.57 24.52
C TRP A 274 -3.29 19.66 25.54
N GLN A 275 -4.00 20.80 25.58
CA GLN A 275 -5.08 21.01 26.53
C GLN A 275 -6.33 21.53 25.84
N LEU A 276 -7.48 20.94 26.18
CA LEU A 276 -8.79 21.44 25.79
C LEU A 276 -9.31 22.41 26.83
N HIS A 277 -9.87 23.54 26.37
CA HIS A 277 -10.58 24.50 27.21
C HIS A 277 -11.85 24.96 26.51
N VAL A 278 -12.88 25.28 27.27
CA VAL A 278 -14.18 25.68 26.74
C VAL A 278 -14.38 27.17 26.99
N VAL A 279 -14.75 27.90 25.94
CA VAL A 279 -15.03 29.34 25.99
C VAL A 279 -16.48 29.64 25.60
N ASP A 280 -16.95 30.82 26.00
CA ASP A 280 -18.20 31.38 25.52
C ASP A 280 -18.04 31.79 24.05
N PRO A 281 -18.84 31.25 23.13
CA PRO A 281 -18.72 31.55 21.70
C PRO A 281 -18.99 33.03 21.36
N ALA A 282 -19.71 33.77 22.20
CA ALA A 282 -20.01 35.19 22.00
C ALA A 282 -18.84 36.10 22.39
N THR A 283 -18.02 35.72 23.37
CA THR A 283 -17.00 36.60 23.96
C THR A 283 -15.58 36.06 23.92
N GLY A 284 -15.39 34.75 23.71
CA GLY A 284 -14.12 34.06 23.85
C GLY A 284 -13.65 33.88 25.30
N GLN A 285 -14.45 34.27 26.30
CA GLN A 285 -14.08 34.10 27.70
C GLN A 285 -14.23 32.64 28.15
N GLY A 286 -13.29 32.16 28.95
CA GLY A 286 -13.36 30.81 29.52
C GLY A 286 -14.65 30.58 30.29
N LEU A 287 -15.36 29.49 29.98
CA LEU A 287 -16.50 29.04 30.76
C LEU A 287 -16.02 28.24 31.97
N PRO A 288 -16.75 28.25 33.10
CA PRO A 288 -16.50 27.35 34.22
C PRO A 288 -16.85 25.92 33.81
N ALA A 289 -15.93 25.27 33.11
CA ALA A 289 -15.99 23.87 32.72
C ALA A 289 -14.96 23.08 33.54
N PRO A 290 -15.26 21.80 33.86
CA PRO A 290 -14.25 20.91 34.42
C PRO A 290 -13.00 20.87 33.54
N VAL A 291 -11.82 20.91 34.18
CA VAL A 291 -10.54 20.90 33.47
C VAL A 291 -10.39 19.53 32.80
N ILE A 292 -10.33 19.52 31.48
CA ILE A 292 -10.02 18.33 30.70
C ILE A 292 -8.51 18.07 30.86
N PRO A 293 -8.09 16.84 31.20
CA PRO A 293 -6.70 16.53 31.47
C PRO A 293 -5.81 16.80 30.26
N GLU A 294 -4.66 17.43 30.52
CA GLU A 294 -3.62 17.69 29.52
C GLU A 294 -3.12 16.37 28.93
N GLN A 295 -2.89 16.35 27.62
CA GLN A 295 -2.36 15.18 26.90
C GLN A 295 -0.90 15.42 26.51
N ALA A 296 -0.06 14.44 26.81
CA ALA A 296 1.38 14.51 26.66
C ALA A 296 1.90 13.80 25.41
N SER A 297 3.03 14.29 24.88
CA SER A 297 3.82 13.61 23.84
C SER A 297 3.03 13.32 22.56
N LEU A 298 2.21 14.28 22.14
CA LEU A 298 1.44 14.22 20.90
C LEU A 298 1.91 15.28 19.90
N THR A 299 1.85 14.92 18.62
CA THR A 299 2.02 15.86 17.49
C THR A 299 0.78 16.74 17.34
N ALA A 300 -0.41 16.19 17.61
CA ALA A 300 -1.68 16.90 17.56
C ALA A 300 -2.74 16.24 18.46
N LEU A 301 -3.72 17.02 18.90
CA LEU A 301 -4.91 16.57 19.61
C LEU A 301 -6.15 17.19 18.96
N ARG A 302 -7.07 16.36 18.44
CA ARG A 302 -8.27 16.82 17.74
C ARG A 302 -9.55 16.29 18.38
N LEU A 303 -10.47 17.19 18.70
CA LEU A 303 -11.79 16.86 19.23
C LEU A 303 -12.75 16.44 18.10
N MET A 304 -13.20 15.19 18.16
CA MET A 304 -14.12 14.62 17.18
C MET A 304 -15.59 14.76 17.60
N GLY A 305 -15.86 14.80 18.91
CA GLY A 305 -17.22 14.95 19.45
C GLY A 305 -17.25 14.72 20.96
N TRP A 306 -18.45 14.52 21.48
CA TRP A 306 -18.70 14.32 22.90
C TRP A 306 -19.50 13.04 23.13
N SER A 307 -19.11 12.26 24.13
CA SER A 307 -19.86 11.06 24.53
C SER A 307 -21.19 11.44 25.19
N PRO A 308 -22.16 10.51 25.33
CA PRO A 308 -23.40 10.79 26.08
C PRO A 308 -23.16 11.19 27.53
N ALA A 309 -22.00 10.83 28.10
CA ALA A 309 -21.59 11.21 29.45
C ALA A 309 -20.90 12.59 29.52
N GLY A 310 -20.79 13.30 28.39
CA GLY A 310 -20.10 14.59 28.29
C GLY A 310 -18.58 14.48 28.25
N GLU A 311 -18.02 13.30 27.99
CA GLU A 311 -16.57 13.11 27.82
C GLU A 311 -16.13 13.65 26.45
N ALA A 312 -15.00 14.34 26.38
CA ALA A 312 -14.44 14.81 25.12
C ALA A 312 -13.79 13.63 24.38
N VAL A 313 -14.28 13.28 23.19
CA VAL A 313 -13.73 12.19 22.39
C VAL A 313 -12.76 12.73 21.36
N VAL A 314 -11.49 12.39 21.53
CA VAL A 314 -10.35 12.98 20.81
C VAL A 314 -9.61 11.95 19.97
N ALA A 315 -9.13 12.37 18.81
CA ALA A 315 -8.05 11.70 18.09
C ALA A 315 -6.70 12.21 18.62
N ARG A 316 -5.81 11.30 19.02
CA ARG A 316 -4.49 11.61 19.56
C ARG A 316 -3.42 11.15 18.58
N TYR A 317 -2.65 12.09 18.06
CA TYR A 317 -1.62 11.84 17.05
C TYR A 317 -0.27 11.69 17.73
N HIS A 318 0.31 10.50 17.64
CA HIS A 318 1.60 10.20 18.25
C HIS A 318 2.72 10.47 17.24
N PRO A 319 3.83 11.08 17.68
CA PRO A 319 4.94 11.43 16.80
C PRO A 319 5.67 10.19 16.29
N GLU A 320 6.27 10.29 15.12
CA GLU A 320 7.37 9.41 14.73
C GLU A 320 8.55 9.57 15.71
N PRO A 321 9.29 8.50 16.07
CA PRO A 321 10.32 8.57 17.12
C PRO A 321 11.44 9.61 16.88
N THR A 322 11.71 9.95 15.62
CA THR A 322 12.72 10.93 15.21
C THR A 322 12.16 12.33 14.98
N GLU A 323 10.85 12.49 15.09
CA GLU A 323 10.18 13.73 14.73
C GLU A 323 10.48 14.85 15.73
N LYS A 324 10.74 16.05 15.20
CA LYS A 324 10.92 17.24 16.03
C LYS A 324 9.56 17.73 16.53
N VAL A 325 9.55 18.42 17.66
CA VAL A 325 8.31 19.06 18.13
C VAL A 325 7.84 20.10 17.13
N VAL A 326 6.71 19.83 16.51
CA VAL A 326 5.99 20.75 15.64
C VAL A 326 4.74 21.26 16.31
N GLY A 327 4.25 22.42 15.87
CA GLY A 327 2.97 22.95 16.28
C GLY A 327 2.16 23.47 15.12
N PHE A 328 1.23 24.37 15.43
CA PHE A 328 0.34 24.94 14.43
C PHE A 328 1.04 25.76 13.34
N GLU A 329 2.30 26.15 13.52
CA GLU A 329 3.12 26.76 12.47
C GLU A 329 3.51 25.77 11.36
N ALA A 330 3.45 24.45 11.60
CA ALA A 330 3.57 23.45 10.54
C ALA A 330 2.35 23.45 9.61
N GLY A 331 1.27 24.17 9.95
CA GLY A 331 0.10 24.34 9.10
C GLY A 331 -0.53 23.01 8.71
N ILE A 332 -0.64 22.77 7.41
CA ILE A 332 -1.19 21.54 6.85
C ILE A 332 -0.28 20.32 7.06
N ASP A 333 0.96 20.46 7.54
CA ASP A 333 1.87 19.33 7.71
C ASP A 333 1.97 18.83 9.15
N ILE A 334 1.17 19.37 10.08
CA ILE A 334 1.22 18.98 11.50
C ILE A 334 0.88 17.50 11.73
N THR A 335 0.06 16.90 10.86
CA THR A 335 -0.38 15.50 10.93
C THR A 335 0.06 14.69 9.70
N SER A 336 1.12 15.12 9.01
CA SER A 336 1.63 14.36 7.87
C SER A 336 2.15 12.99 8.28
N ALA A 337 2.06 12.04 7.36
CA ALA A 337 2.45 10.65 7.59
C ALA A 337 3.93 10.49 7.99
N VAL A 338 4.80 11.40 7.55
CA VAL A 338 6.22 11.43 7.96
C VAL A 338 6.41 11.88 9.42
N ARG A 339 5.40 12.48 10.05
CA ARG A 339 5.47 12.99 11.43
C ARG A 339 4.66 12.18 12.42
N VAL A 340 3.70 11.39 11.95
CA VAL A 340 2.74 10.66 12.78
C VAL A 340 2.97 9.17 12.61
N SER A 341 3.33 8.49 13.70
CA SER A 341 3.49 7.03 13.72
C SER A 341 2.16 6.31 13.87
N ARG A 342 1.28 6.87 14.70
CA ARG A 342 -0.05 6.29 14.97
C ARG A 342 -1.05 7.33 15.46
N VAL A 343 -2.32 7.01 15.26
CA VAL A 343 -3.46 7.73 15.83
C VAL A 343 -4.33 6.77 16.61
N ASP A 344 -4.68 7.14 17.84
CA ASP A 344 -5.69 6.44 18.63
C ASP A 344 -6.86 7.37 18.98
N VAL A 345 -7.96 6.79 19.44
CA VAL A 345 -9.12 7.55 19.91
C VAL A 345 -9.33 7.33 21.39
N ALA A 346 -9.44 8.41 22.14
CA ALA A 346 -9.66 8.37 23.59
C ALA A 346 -10.86 9.24 24.00
N ALA A 347 -11.56 8.81 25.05
CA ALA A 347 -12.47 9.65 25.81
C ALA A 347 -11.71 10.30 26.97
N LEU A 348 -11.76 11.63 27.05
CA LEU A 348 -11.18 12.42 28.12
C LEU A 348 -12.28 12.85 29.08
N ARG A 349 -12.11 12.49 30.34
CA ARG A 349 -12.97 12.90 31.44
C ARG A 349 -12.14 13.68 32.46
N PRO A 350 -12.71 14.72 33.11
CA PRO A 350 -12.04 15.41 34.20
C PRO A 350 -11.57 14.41 35.27
N ASP A 351 -10.36 14.64 35.79
CA ASP A 351 -9.75 13.88 36.89
C ASP A 351 -9.64 12.36 36.66
N ALA A 352 -9.62 11.93 35.40
CA ALA A 352 -9.48 10.52 35.03
C ALA A 352 -8.46 10.32 33.90
N GLU A 353 -7.80 9.18 33.92
CA GLU A 353 -6.92 8.75 32.83
C GLU A 353 -7.71 8.64 31.52
N PRO A 354 -7.09 8.95 30.37
CA PRO A 354 -7.70 8.77 29.06
C PRO A 354 -8.19 7.34 28.84
N ARG A 355 -9.48 7.18 28.52
CA ARG A 355 -10.06 5.87 28.20
C ARG A 355 -9.96 5.64 26.70
N ILE A 356 -9.12 4.71 26.27
CA ILE A 356 -8.98 4.36 24.85
C ILE A 356 -10.27 3.73 24.34
N LEU A 357 -10.87 4.37 23.34
CA LEU A 357 -12.06 3.88 22.64
C LEU A 357 -11.69 3.10 21.38
N ILE A 358 -10.65 3.51 20.67
CA ILE A 358 -10.13 2.80 19.50
C ILE A 358 -8.62 2.66 19.67
N ALA A 359 -8.16 1.43 19.87
CA ALA A 359 -6.75 1.10 19.85
C ALA A 359 -6.30 0.82 18.41
N THR A 360 -5.15 1.35 18.03
CA THR A 360 -4.46 1.04 16.77
C THR A 360 -3.20 0.25 17.13
N PRO A 361 -3.31 -1.09 17.26
CA PRO A 361 -2.24 -1.94 17.80
C PRO A 361 -1.02 -2.09 16.88
N VAL A 362 -1.01 -1.40 15.74
CA VAL A 362 0.07 -1.42 14.74
C VAL A 362 0.46 0.04 14.47
N ASP A 363 1.75 0.35 14.53
CA ASP A 363 2.33 1.47 13.78
C ASP A 363 1.75 1.35 12.38
N ASP A 364 0.96 2.32 11.89
CA ASP A 364 0.43 2.35 10.51
C ASP A 364 -0.74 3.35 10.39
N VAL A 365 -1.67 3.43 11.36
CA VAL A 365 -2.84 4.33 11.21
C VAL A 365 -2.41 5.77 11.45
N GLN A 366 -2.24 6.54 10.39
CA GLN A 366 -1.68 7.89 10.43
C GLN A 366 -2.75 8.99 10.49
N ALA A 367 -3.97 8.69 10.07
CA ALA A 367 -5.12 9.57 10.20
C ALA A 367 -6.43 8.77 10.28
N LEU A 368 -7.40 9.28 11.03
CA LEU A 368 -8.73 8.67 11.16
C LEU A 368 -9.83 9.72 11.38
N ASP A 369 -11.05 9.35 11.04
CA ASP A 369 -12.27 10.06 11.42
C ASP A 369 -13.37 9.09 11.85
N VAL A 370 -14.24 9.52 12.75
CA VAL A 370 -15.31 8.70 13.35
C VAL A 370 -16.66 9.40 13.15
N ALA A 371 -17.71 8.64 12.83
CA ALA A 371 -19.06 9.15 12.69
C ALA A 371 -19.54 9.77 14.02
N SER A 372 -19.90 11.05 14.00
CA SER A 372 -20.22 11.82 15.22
C SER A 372 -21.44 11.27 15.96
N ASP A 373 -22.43 10.72 15.24
CA ASP A 373 -23.63 10.13 15.86
C ASP A 373 -23.27 8.88 16.68
N LEU A 374 -22.26 8.11 16.23
CA LEU A 374 -21.79 6.96 16.98
C LEU A 374 -20.98 7.36 18.21
N ILE A 375 -20.20 8.44 18.14
CA ILE A 375 -19.58 9.05 19.33
C ILE A 375 -20.65 9.46 20.34
N ALA A 376 -21.67 10.19 19.88
CA ALA A 376 -22.76 10.68 20.70
C ALA A 376 -23.65 9.55 21.27
N SER A 377 -23.71 8.40 20.60
CA SER A 377 -24.39 7.20 21.11
C SER A 377 -23.63 6.50 22.24
N GLY A 378 -22.31 6.66 22.29
CA GLY A 378 -21.42 5.93 23.21
C GLY A 378 -21.34 4.42 22.96
N ALA A 379 -21.93 3.92 21.87
CA ALA A 379 -21.93 2.51 21.54
C ALA A 379 -20.54 2.07 21.03
N SER A 380 -19.98 1.04 21.65
CA SER A 380 -18.72 0.42 21.24
C SER A 380 -18.86 -1.08 21.06
N ARG A 381 -18.12 -1.67 20.14
CA ARG A 381 -18.01 -3.12 19.97
C ARG A 381 -16.56 -3.57 19.99
N ARG A 382 -16.35 -4.86 20.23
CA ARG A 382 -15.03 -5.47 20.03
C ARG A 382 -14.78 -5.65 18.54
N GLY A 383 -13.84 -4.89 17.99
CA GLY A 383 -13.47 -4.98 16.57
C GLY A 383 -12.74 -6.28 16.26
N GLN A 384 -13.03 -6.86 15.10
CA GLN A 384 -12.36 -8.03 14.53
C GLN A 384 -11.77 -7.65 13.18
N PRO A 385 -10.61 -6.95 13.16
CA PRO A 385 -10.00 -6.54 11.91
C PRO A 385 -9.70 -7.77 11.05
N PRO A 386 -9.87 -7.65 9.71
CA PRO A 386 -9.74 -8.80 8.83
C PRO A 386 -8.30 -9.31 8.84
N THR A 387 -8.13 -10.63 8.75
CA THR A 387 -6.83 -11.30 8.71
C THR A 387 -6.67 -12.12 7.43
N GLY A 388 -5.45 -12.18 6.87
CA GLY A 388 -5.13 -13.03 5.71
C GLY A 388 -5.23 -12.31 4.36
N LEU A 389 -5.81 -12.95 3.35
CA LEU A 389 -5.96 -12.39 2.00
C LEU A 389 -7.40 -11.92 1.74
N GLY A 390 -7.55 -10.79 1.04
CA GLY A 390 -8.84 -10.25 0.65
C GLY A 390 -9.57 -11.13 -0.38
N PRO A 391 -10.88 -10.91 -0.58
CA PRO A 391 -11.72 -11.74 -1.43
C PRO A 391 -11.21 -11.77 -2.88
N ASN A 392 -10.79 -10.64 -3.45
CA ASN A 392 -10.32 -10.57 -4.84
C ASN A 392 -9.00 -11.33 -5.03
N THR A 393 -8.10 -11.26 -4.05
CA THR A 393 -6.86 -12.04 -4.06
C THR A 393 -7.14 -13.54 -3.96
N LYS A 394 -8.08 -13.97 -3.11
CA LYS A 394 -8.51 -15.37 -3.04
C LYS A 394 -9.09 -15.86 -4.36
N ILE A 395 -9.89 -15.04 -5.04
CA ILE A 395 -10.44 -15.34 -6.37
C ILE A 395 -9.30 -15.46 -7.39
N LEU A 396 -8.36 -14.51 -7.42
CA LEU A 396 -7.21 -14.53 -8.33
C LEU A 396 -6.37 -15.79 -8.12
N ILE A 397 -6.04 -16.13 -6.87
CA ILE A 397 -5.32 -17.37 -6.52
C ILE A 397 -6.13 -18.58 -7.00
N GLY A 398 -7.45 -18.61 -6.78
CA GLY A 398 -8.33 -19.67 -7.27
C GLY A 398 -8.31 -19.83 -8.79
N VAL A 399 -8.37 -18.72 -9.53
CA VAL A 399 -8.31 -18.70 -11.01
C VAL A 399 -6.94 -19.18 -11.51
N VAL A 400 -5.85 -18.69 -10.92
CA VAL A 400 -4.49 -19.13 -11.24
C VAL A 400 -4.35 -20.63 -10.97
N MET A 401 -4.84 -21.11 -9.84
CA MET A 401 -4.83 -22.54 -9.49
C MET A 401 -5.64 -23.40 -10.47
N LEU A 402 -6.84 -22.94 -10.86
CA LEU A 402 -7.67 -23.63 -11.84
C LEU A 402 -6.98 -23.66 -13.21
N ALA A 403 -6.36 -22.55 -13.62
CA ALA A 403 -5.61 -22.47 -14.87
C ALA A 403 -4.40 -23.41 -14.87
N LEU A 404 -3.65 -23.48 -13.77
CA LEU A 404 -2.54 -24.42 -13.58
C LEU A 404 -3.02 -25.87 -13.63
N LEU A 405 -4.14 -26.19 -12.97
CA LEU A 405 -4.72 -27.54 -12.99
C LEU A 405 -5.20 -27.94 -14.40
N ALA A 406 -5.87 -27.01 -15.11
CA ALA A 406 -6.33 -27.22 -16.47
C ALA A 406 -5.15 -27.41 -17.44
N ALA A 407 -4.12 -26.56 -17.35
CA ALA A 407 -2.89 -26.68 -18.14
C ALA A 407 -2.20 -28.03 -17.90
N THR A 408 -2.12 -28.46 -16.64
CA THR A 408 -1.50 -29.74 -16.27
C THR A 408 -2.32 -30.93 -16.78
N THR A 409 -3.66 -30.88 -16.66
CA THR A 409 -4.57 -31.91 -17.16
C THR A 409 -4.49 -32.01 -18.69
N LEU A 410 -4.48 -30.87 -19.37
CA LEU A 410 -4.33 -30.81 -20.83
C LEU A 410 -2.96 -31.38 -21.26
N ALA A 411 -1.88 -31.03 -20.56
CA ALA A 411 -0.56 -31.59 -20.82
C ALA A 411 -0.55 -33.12 -20.66
N VAL A 412 -1.16 -33.66 -19.60
CA VAL A 412 -1.29 -35.12 -19.39
C VAL A 412 -2.11 -35.76 -20.50
N LEU A 413 -3.22 -35.15 -20.91
CA LEU A 413 -4.08 -35.66 -21.99
C LEU A 413 -3.33 -35.67 -23.33
N VAL A 414 -2.62 -34.59 -23.66
CA VAL A 414 -1.77 -34.48 -24.85
C VAL A 414 -0.68 -35.56 -24.85
N VAL A 415 0.00 -35.77 -23.71
CA VAL A 415 1.00 -36.84 -23.58
C VAL A 415 0.36 -38.21 -23.81
N ARG A 416 -0.80 -38.51 -23.20
CA ARG A 416 -1.50 -39.78 -23.39
C ARG A 416 -1.94 -40.00 -24.84
N LEU A 417 -2.51 -39.00 -25.48
CA LEU A 417 -2.97 -39.07 -26.88
C LEU A 417 -1.79 -39.23 -27.84
N SER A 418 -0.66 -38.56 -27.58
CA SER A 418 0.54 -38.72 -28.40
C SER A 418 1.17 -40.12 -28.27
N ARG A 419 1.08 -40.76 -27.10
CA ARG A 419 1.51 -42.16 -26.90
C ARG A 419 0.61 -43.15 -27.65
N ARG A 420 -0.70 -42.93 -27.72
CA ARG A 420 -1.62 -43.81 -28.48
C ARG A 420 -1.34 -43.78 -29.99
N ARG A 421 -0.96 -42.63 -30.55
CA ARG A 421 -0.60 -42.52 -31.97
C ARG A 421 0.72 -43.21 -32.32
N LEU A 422 1.63 -43.40 -31.37
CA LEU A 422 2.89 -44.13 -31.58
C LEU A 422 2.70 -45.66 -31.59
N LEU A 423 1.54 -46.17 -31.17
CA LEU A 423 1.23 -47.61 -31.12
C LEU A 423 0.39 -48.09 -32.31
N LEU A 424 0.00 -47.20 -33.23
CA LEU A 424 -0.63 -47.60 -34.48
C LEU A 424 0.47 -48.06 -35.46
N PRO A 425 0.40 -49.28 -36.01
CA PRO A 425 1.38 -49.78 -36.96
C PRO A 425 1.37 -48.88 -38.21
N ALA A 426 2.54 -48.31 -38.53
CA ALA A 426 2.68 -47.45 -39.70
C ALA A 426 2.38 -48.24 -40.99
N PRO A 427 1.60 -47.71 -41.94
CA PRO A 427 1.42 -48.33 -43.24
C PRO A 427 2.78 -48.35 -43.97
N ALA A 428 3.22 -49.56 -44.33
CA ALA A 428 4.48 -49.79 -45.00
C ALA A 428 4.48 -49.15 -46.40
N THR A 429 5.03 -47.94 -46.52
CA THR A 429 5.36 -47.35 -47.81
C THR A 429 6.82 -46.89 -47.80
N ARG A 430 7.59 -47.53 -48.69
CA ARG A 430 8.99 -47.23 -49.00
C ARG A 430 9.12 -45.78 -49.47
N ARG A 431 9.93 -44.99 -48.78
CA ARG A 431 10.70 -43.88 -49.37
C ARG A 431 12.02 -43.72 -48.63
N THR A 432 13.04 -44.36 -49.19
CA THR A 432 14.46 -44.03 -49.01
C THR A 432 14.77 -42.79 -49.83
N VAL A 433 15.01 -41.64 -49.19
CA VAL A 433 16.01 -40.60 -49.53
C VAL A 433 16.04 -39.59 -48.36
N SER A 434 17.24 -39.27 -47.86
CA SER A 434 17.56 -38.21 -46.87
C SER A 434 17.08 -38.40 -45.41
N MET A 435 17.60 -39.42 -44.72
CA MET A 435 17.32 -39.65 -43.29
C MET A 435 18.32 -38.98 -42.32
N VAL A 436 19.48 -38.51 -42.76
CA VAL A 436 20.51 -37.99 -41.85
C VAL A 436 20.32 -36.49 -41.54
N GLY A 437 19.84 -35.69 -42.49
CA GLY A 437 19.60 -34.26 -42.28
C GLY A 437 18.34 -33.94 -41.46
N SER A 438 17.26 -34.72 -41.61
CA SER A 438 15.98 -34.47 -40.94
C SER A 438 15.97 -34.88 -39.46
N ALA A 439 16.72 -35.93 -39.10
CA ALA A 439 16.86 -36.36 -37.70
C ALA A 439 17.66 -35.36 -36.85
N LEU A 440 18.74 -34.80 -37.42
CA LEU A 440 19.55 -33.76 -36.76
C LEU A 440 18.75 -32.46 -36.59
N ALA A 441 18.06 -32.00 -37.63
CA ALA A 441 17.21 -30.80 -37.57
C ALA A 441 16.08 -30.93 -36.53
N GLY A 442 15.46 -32.11 -36.44
CA GLY A 442 14.41 -32.37 -35.45
C GLY A 442 14.91 -32.43 -34.00
N ARG A 443 16.17 -32.82 -33.77
CA ARG A 443 16.79 -32.83 -32.43
C ARG A 443 17.14 -31.43 -31.97
N TRP A 444 17.77 -30.63 -32.83
CA TRP A 444 18.08 -29.23 -32.55
C TRP A 444 16.83 -28.40 -32.25
N MET A 445 15.77 -28.58 -33.03
CA MET A 445 14.49 -27.90 -32.78
C MET A 445 13.92 -28.20 -31.39
N LYS A 446 13.97 -29.46 -30.92
CA LYS A 446 13.49 -29.83 -29.57
C LYS A 446 14.32 -29.19 -28.47
N ILE A 447 15.64 -29.10 -28.66
CA ILE A 447 16.54 -28.43 -27.72
C ILE A 447 16.21 -26.93 -27.68
N CYS A 448 16.07 -26.28 -28.84
CA CYS A 448 15.68 -24.87 -28.91
C CYS A 448 14.34 -24.62 -28.20
N LEU A 449 13.32 -25.44 -28.45
CA LEU A 449 12.02 -25.30 -27.78
C LEU A 449 12.09 -25.48 -26.27
N ALA A 450 12.92 -26.40 -25.78
CA ALA A 450 13.16 -26.58 -24.36
C ALA A 450 13.82 -25.34 -23.74
N VAL A 451 14.85 -24.80 -24.40
CA VAL A 451 15.52 -23.56 -23.98
C VAL A 451 14.54 -22.39 -23.92
N VAL A 452 13.73 -22.19 -24.97
CA VAL A 452 12.67 -21.16 -24.99
C VAL A 452 11.67 -21.36 -23.85
N GLY A 453 11.31 -22.62 -23.56
CA GLY A 453 10.40 -22.94 -22.46
C GLY A 453 10.99 -22.58 -21.09
N VAL A 454 12.26 -22.90 -20.86
CA VAL A 454 12.98 -22.51 -19.63
C VAL A 454 13.08 -21.00 -19.50
N ILE A 455 13.39 -20.28 -20.58
CA ILE A 455 13.45 -18.82 -20.61
C ILE A 455 12.08 -18.20 -20.29
N ALA A 456 11.03 -18.62 -20.98
CA ALA A 456 9.72 -17.98 -20.90
C ALA A 456 8.96 -18.30 -19.60
N VAL A 457 9.23 -19.44 -18.95
CA VAL A 457 8.46 -19.92 -17.79
C VAL A 457 9.35 -20.28 -16.60
N GLY A 458 10.51 -20.88 -16.84
CA GLY A 458 11.47 -21.23 -15.79
C GLY A 458 12.01 -20.00 -15.04
N VAL A 459 12.45 -18.99 -15.78
CA VAL A 459 13.01 -17.76 -15.20
C VAL A 459 12.00 -17.00 -14.33
N PRO A 460 10.76 -16.67 -14.79
CA PRO A 460 9.77 -16.04 -13.92
C PRO A 460 9.43 -16.89 -12.68
N ALA A 461 9.36 -18.22 -12.83
CA ALA A 461 9.09 -19.11 -11.71
C ALA A 461 10.25 -19.12 -10.69
N ALA A 462 11.50 -19.00 -11.15
CA ALA A 462 12.67 -18.83 -10.30
C ALA A 462 12.62 -17.51 -9.53
N MET A 463 12.31 -16.40 -10.21
CA MET A 463 12.13 -15.09 -9.57
C MET A 463 11.02 -15.13 -8.51
N LEU A 464 9.88 -15.76 -8.81
CA LEU A 464 8.79 -15.94 -7.86
C LEU A 464 9.20 -16.81 -6.67
N GLY A 465 9.91 -17.91 -6.92
CA GLY A 465 10.42 -18.79 -5.87
C GLY A 465 11.37 -18.04 -4.93
N ALA A 466 12.31 -17.30 -5.50
CA ALA A 466 13.22 -16.45 -4.73
C ALA A 466 12.45 -15.42 -3.90
N TRP A 467 11.47 -14.71 -4.50
CA TRP A 467 10.64 -13.73 -3.80
C TRP A 467 9.87 -14.35 -2.61
N LEU A 468 9.31 -15.54 -2.80
CA LEU A 468 8.65 -16.29 -1.73
C LEU A 468 9.62 -16.69 -0.61
N GLY A 469 10.85 -17.06 -0.95
CA GLY A 469 11.88 -17.37 0.04
C GLY A 469 12.28 -16.14 0.85
N TRP A 470 12.39 -14.99 0.21
CA TRP A 470 12.64 -13.72 0.88
C TRP A 470 11.56 -13.29 1.87
N GLN A 471 10.31 -13.77 1.73
CA GLN A 471 9.26 -13.55 2.75
C GLN A 471 9.58 -14.21 4.10
N SER A 472 10.55 -15.13 4.14
CA SER A 472 11.01 -15.76 5.39
C SER A 472 12.17 -15.02 6.07
N ALA A 473 12.70 -13.95 5.45
CA ALA A 473 13.76 -13.15 6.03
C ALA A 473 13.26 -12.45 7.31
N PRO A 474 14.14 -12.22 8.30
CA PRO A 474 13.76 -11.54 9.53
C PRO A 474 13.28 -10.10 9.26
N ALA A 475 12.49 -9.56 10.19
CA ALA A 475 12.12 -8.15 10.15
C ALA A 475 13.37 -7.29 10.36
N LEU A 476 13.47 -6.17 9.63
CA LEU A 476 14.50 -5.17 9.91
C LEU A 476 14.31 -4.59 11.31
N PRO A 477 15.41 -4.28 12.03
CA PRO A 477 15.33 -3.62 13.32
C PRO A 477 14.44 -2.38 13.27
N THR A 478 13.67 -2.16 14.32
CA THR A 478 13.07 -0.84 14.59
C THR A 478 14.17 0.19 14.80
N GLU A 479 13.83 1.48 14.71
CA GLU A 479 14.82 2.54 14.96
C GLU A 479 15.43 2.44 16.37
N GLU A 480 14.63 2.09 17.38
CA GLU A 480 15.11 1.88 18.75
C GLU A 480 16.11 0.72 18.82
N GLN A 481 15.80 -0.40 18.16
CA GLN A 481 16.71 -1.54 18.08
C GLN A 481 18.00 -1.19 17.32
N ALA A 482 17.92 -0.41 16.24
CA ALA A 482 19.09 0.03 15.49
C ALA A 482 19.98 0.98 16.32
N ARG A 483 19.37 1.89 17.10
CA ARG A 483 20.10 2.74 18.07
C ARG A 483 20.78 1.89 19.14
N LYS A 484 20.11 0.86 19.64
CA LYS A 484 20.69 -0.08 20.60
C LYS A 484 21.89 -0.82 20.01
N VAL A 485 21.75 -1.42 18.82
CA VAL A 485 22.86 -2.06 18.09
C VAL A 485 24.01 -1.09 17.91
N THR A 486 23.72 0.16 17.50
CA THR A 486 24.74 1.21 17.34
C THR A 486 25.44 1.52 18.67
N SER A 487 24.71 1.60 19.78
CA SER A 487 25.31 1.86 21.10
C SER A 487 26.17 0.71 21.63
N GLU A 488 25.85 -0.53 21.25
CA GLU A 488 26.63 -1.72 21.58
C GLU A 488 27.92 -1.79 20.75
N VAL A 489 27.83 -1.54 19.44
CA VAL A 489 28.97 -1.60 18.52
C VAL A 489 29.86 -0.36 18.62
N LEU A 490 29.28 0.82 18.83
CA LEU A 490 29.97 2.11 18.87
C LEU A 490 29.55 2.93 20.11
N PRO A 491 29.95 2.49 21.32
CA PRO A 491 29.66 3.22 22.55
C PRO A 491 30.15 4.67 22.48
N GLY A 492 29.25 5.62 22.77
CA GLY A 492 29.52 7.05 22.74
C GLY A 492 29.38 7.73 21.37
N ALA A 493 29.11 6.99 20.29
CA ALA A 493 28.84 7.59 18.99
C ALA A 493 27.53 8.40 19.04
N ARG A 494 27.58 9.64 18.54
CA ARG A 494 26.39 10.48 18.42
C ARG A 494 25.66 10.13 17.13
N ILE A 495 24.42 9.68 17.26
CA ILE A 495 23.56 9.36 16.12
C ILE A 495 22.94 10.65 15.61
N ALA A 496 23.14 10.96 14.32
CA ALA A 496 22.56 12.11 13.65
C ALA A 496 21.12 11.82 13.19
N GLU A 497 20.94 10.68 12.53
CA GLU A 497 19.69 10.30 11.88
C GLU A 497 19.56 8.78 11.91
N VAL A 498 18.32 8.30 12.00
CA VAL A 498 17.98 6.90 11.73
C VAL A 498 16.91 6.91 10.67
N ALA A 499 17.13 6.21 9.56
CA ALA A 499 16.18 6.06 8.47
C ALA A 499 15.87 4.58 8.30
N ARG A 500 14.58 4.23 8.19
CA ARG A 500 14.15 2.84 8.07
C ARG A 500 13.26 2.66 6.85
N ASN A 501 13.65 1.77 5.96
CA ASN A 501 12.80 1.29 4.88
C ASN A 501 12.39 -0.16 5.12
N PRO A 502 11.18 -0.42 5.65
CA PRO A 502 10.78 -1.76 6.05
C PRO A 502 10.51 -2.71 4.87
N LYS A 503 10.42 -2.19 3.64
CA LYS A 503 10.13 -3.00 2.44
C LYS A 503 11.17 -4.09 2.28
N LEU A 504 10.82 -5.15 1.56
CA LEU A 504 11.79 -6.21 1.26
C LEU A 504 12.86 -5.69 0.29
N PHE A 505 12.37 -5.04 -0.78
CA PHE A 505 13.15 -4.30 -1.77
C PHE A 505 12.32 -3.10 -2.23
N TYR A 506 12.97 -2.02 -2.62
CA TYR A 506 12.32 -0.79 -3.06
C TYR A 506 13.16 -0.05 -4.10
N TYR A 507 12.55 0.93 -4.78
CA TYR A 507 13.30 1.86 -5.61
C TYR A 507 13.65 3.10 -4.79
N GLU A 508 14.91 3.54 -4.78
CA GLU A 508 15.39 4.64 -3.93
C GLU A 508 14.53 5.90 -4.04
N HIS A 509 14.14 6.24 -5.26
CA HIS A 509 13.33 7.42 -5.56
C HIS A 509 11.81 7.16 -5.50
N GLU A 510 11.36 6.04 -4.93
CA GLU A 510 9.94 5.75 -4.82
C GLU A 510 9.21 6.77 -3.93
N GLY A 511 8.31 7.55 -4.54
CA GLY A 511 7.52 8.58 -3.86
C GLY A 511 8.05 10.00 -4.05
N THR A 512 9.22 10.18 -4.67
CA THR A 512 9.69 11.51 -5.05
C THR A 512 8.89 12.05 -6.24
N PRO A 513 8.73 13.38 -6.38
CA PRO A 513 8.02 13.99 -7.52
C PRO A 513 8.59 13.61 -8.88
N ASP A 514 9.88 13.27 -8.94
CA ASP A 514 10.59 12.92 -10.16
C ASP A 514 10.40 11.45 -10.57
N SER A 515 9.92 10.59 -9.66
CA SER A 515 9.70 9.18 -9.94
C SER A 515 8.32 8.95 -10.56
N ASN A 516 8.28 8.63 -11.86
CA ASN A 516 7.05 8.26 -12.54
C ASN A 516 6.73 6.76 -12.33
N PRO A 517 5.65 6.41 -11.61
CA PRO A 517 5.35 5.01 -11.30
C PRO A 517 5.07 4.17 -12.55
N VAL A 518 4.47 4.77 -13.59
CA VAL A 518 4.17 4.07 -14.85
C VAL A 518 5.45 3.72 -15.60
N VAL A 519 6.40 4.66 -15.66
CA VAL A 519 7.71 4.45 -16.29
C VAL A 519 8.43 3.31 -15.57
N ARG A 520 8.50 3.36 -14.25
CA ARG A 520 9.17 2.34 -13.43
C ARG A 520 8.59 0.93 -13.62
N VAL A 521 7.26 0.81 -13.69
CA VAL A 521 6.57 -0.47 -13.94
C VAL A 521 6.86 -1.01 -15.34
N LEU A 522 6.92 -0.13 -16.35
CA LEU A 522 7.06 -0.51 -17.76
C LEU A 522 8.50 -0.73 -18.19
N ILE A 523 9.43 0.11 -17.76
CA ILE A 523 10.82 0.10 -18.27
C ILE A 523 11.85 -0.18 -17.19
N GLY A 524 11.51 -0.09 -15.90
CA GLY A 524 12.44 -0.27 -14.79
C GLY A 524 12.99 1.05 -14.27
N ASP A 525 13.90 0.96 -13.32
CA ASP A 525 14.71 2.03 -12.74
C ASP A 525 16.01 1.38 -12.20
N ASP A 526 17.11 2.11 -12.15
CA ASP A 526 18.43 1.54 -11.86
C ASP A 526 18.70 1.47 -10.35
N ASP A 527 17.97 2.22 -9.54
CA ASP A 527 18.17 2.33 -8.08
C ASP A 527 17.25 1.38 -7.30
N TYR A 528 17.32 0.07 -7.57
CA TYR A 528 16.56 -0.95 -6.83
C TYR A 528 17.40 -1.55 -5.69
N LEU A 529 16.97 -1.29 -4.46
CA LEU A 529 17.72 -1.58 -3.24
C LEU A 529 16.98 -2.56 -2.34
N ALA A 530 17.72 -3.28 -1.50
CA ALA A 530 17.16 -4.03 -0.38
C ALA A 530 16.62 -3.06 0.68
N GLY A 531 15.55 -3.43 1.38
CA GLY A 531 15.16 -2.65 2.55
C GLY A 531 16.27 -2.61 3.59
N SER A 532 16.50 -1.43 4.15
CA SER A 532 17.58 -1.14 5.09
C SER A 532 17.06 -0.43 6.34
N THR A 533 17.84 -0.49 7.41
CA THR A 533 17.78 0.47 8.51
C THR A 533 19.14 1.12 8.63
N GLU A 534 19.21 2.39 8.31
CA GLU A 534 20.42 3.18 8.25
C GLU A 534 20.54 4.08 9.47
N VAL A 535 21.71 4.09 10.09
CA VAL A 535 22.04 4.97 11.22
C VAL A 535 23.21 5.84 10.82
N LYS A 536 22.94 7.11 10.53
CA LYS A 536 23.98 8.09 10.20
C LYS A 536 24.58 8.65 11.49
N LEU A 537 25.89 8.71 11.54
CA LEU A 537 26.63 9.19 12.71
C LEU A 537 27.06 10.65 12.54
N ALA A 538 26.95 11.43 13.62
CA ALA A 538 27.50 12.78 13.71
C ALA A 538 28.99 12.80 14.12
N SER A 539 29.60 11.63 14.29
CA SER A 539 30.98 11.47 14.78
C SER A 539 31.74 10.53 13.86
N PRO A 540 33.06 10.74 13.68
CA PRO A 540 33.89 9.83 12.89
C PRO A 540 33.90 8.42 13.51
N LEU A 541 34.08 7.40 12.67
CA LEU A 541 34.24 6.03 13.15
C LEU A 541 35.56 5.86 13.91
N PRO A 542 35.60 4.97 14.92
CA PRO A 542 36.85 4.49 15.49
C PRO A 542 37.72 3.80 14.44
N ALA A 543 38.95 3.43 14.81
CA ALA A 543 39.79 2.62 13.93
C ALA A 543 39.07 1.32 13.53
N ALA A 544 39.26 0.86 12.29
CA ALA A 544 38.57 -0.31 11.75
C ALA A 544 38.78 -1.56 12.65
N THR A 545 40.01 -1.79 13.11
CA THR A 545 40.35 -2.90 14.03
C THR A 545 39.60 -2.84 15.36
N GLU A 546 39.41 -1.63 15.90
CA GLU A 546 38.65 -1.44 17.14
C GLU A 546 37.16 -1.70 16.91
N THR A 547 36.61 -1.24 15.79
CA THR A 547 35.22 -1.48 15.41
C THR A 547 34.95 -2.96 15.16
N GLU A 548 35.91 -3.67 14.55
CA GLU A 548 35.88 -5.11 14.30
C GLU A 548 35.84 -5.92 15.62
N GLU A 549 36.71 -5.57 16.59
CA GLU A 549 36.71 -6.19 17.91
C GLU A 549 35.38 -5.98 18.64
N ARG A 550 34.79 -4.78 18.53
CA ARG A 550 33.50 -4.46 19.14
C ARG A 550 32.34 -5.20 18.48
N LEU A 551 32.34 -5.35 17.15
CA LEU A 551 31.36 -6.17 16.43
C LEU A 551 31.39 -7.61 16.94
N ARG A 552 32.59 -8.21 17.03
CA ARG A 552 32.74 -9.58 17.58
C ARG A 552 32.27 -9.68 19.02
N ALA A 553 32.61 -8.69 19.86
CA ALA A 553 32.17 -8.66 21.26
C ALA A 553 30.64 -8.55 21.39
N ALA A 554 29.97 -7.86 20.47
CA ALA A 554 28.52 -7.78 20.37
C ALA A 554 27.87 -9.04 19.73
N GLY A 555 28.67 -10.06 19.40
CA GLY A 555 28.21 -11.34 18.85
C GLY A 555 27.93 -11.31 17.36
N TRP A 556 28.48 -10.35 16.61
CA TRP A 556 28.45 -10.35 15.16
C TRP A 556 29.60 -11.18 14.61
N GLU A 557 29.33 -11.99 13.59
CA GLU A 557 30.36 -12.66 12.81
C GLU A 557 30.86 -11.69 11.73
N VAL A 558 32.10 -11.21 11.85
CA VAL A 558 32.69 -10.31 10.86
C VAL A 558 33.06 -11.10 9.60
N LEU A 559 32.41 -10.74 8.48
CA LEU A 559 32.59 -11.36 7.17
C LEU A 559 33.69 -10.67 6.35
N ALA A 560 33.73 -9.33 6.40
CA ALA A 560 34.72 -8.51 5.70
C ALA A 560 35.17 -7.32 6.54
N SER A 561 36.43 -6.91 6.36
CA SER A 561 37.04 -5.73 6.97
C SER A 561 38.06 -5.15 6.00
N ASP A 562 37.74 -4.02 5.40
CA ASP A 562 38.60 -3.30 4.46
C ASP A 562 38.54 -1.78 4.74
N PRO A 563 39.32 -0.94 4.01
CA PRO A 563 39.27 0.50 4.19
C PRO A 563 37.92 1.16 3.85
N ASP A 564 37.09 0.49 3.05
CA ASP A 564 35.80 0.98 2.57
C ASP A 564 34.64 0.56 3.51
N GLY A 565 34.88 -0.36 4.44
CA GLY A 565 33.96 -0.68 5.52
C GLY A 565 34.21 -1.99 6.25
N LEU A 566 33.35 -2.27 7.21
CA LEU A 566 33.26 -3.56 7.91
C LEU A 566 31.89 -4.16 7.69
N VAL A 567 31.82 -5.45 7.40
CA VAL A 567 30.54 -6.18 7.30
C VAL A 567 30.51 -7.31 8.30
N GLY A 568 29.44 -7.39 9.08
CA GLY A 568 29.15 -8.51 9.96
C GLY A 568 27.76 -9.09 9.75
N THR A 569 27.56 -10.36 10.09
CA THR A 569 26.24 -11.01 10.09
C THR A 569 25.84 -11.47 11.50
N LYS A 570 24.54 -11.42 11.79
CA LYS A 570 23.94 -11.90 13.04
C LYS A 570 22.45 -12.12 12.84
N ASP A 571 21.95 -13.30 13.23
CA ASP A 571 20.51 -13.63 13.24
C ASP A 571 19.78 -13.39 11.89
N GLY A 572 20.47 -13.60 10.76
CA GLY A 572 19.92 -13.36 9.42
C GLY A 572 19.86 -11.88 9.01
N LEU A 573 20.63 -11.03 9.67
CA LEU A 573 20.85 -9.63 9.32
C LEU A 573 22.32 -9.41 8.97
N LEU A 574 22.57 -8.54 7.99
CA LEU A 574 23.89 -8.00 7.66
C LEU A 574 23.99 -6.58 8.18
N LEU A 575 25.09 -6.27 8.86
CA LEU A 575 25.44 -4.93 9.33
C LEU A 575 26.71 -4.48 8.61
N SER A 576 26.58 -3.41 7.83
CA SER A 576 27.68 -2.72 7.18
C SER A 576 28.02 -1.45 7.96
N VAL A 577 29.25 -1.32 8.43
CA VAL A 577 29.78 -0.09 9.05
C VAL A 577 30.64 0.62 8.02
N LEU A 578 30.09 1.71 7.48
CA LEU A 578 30.61 2.40 6.32
C LEU A 578 31.19 3.77 6.74
N PRO A 579 32.44 4.09 6.37
CA PRO A 579 33.01 5.42 6.58
C PRO A 579 32.26 6.47 5.75
N ALA A 580 32.43 7.74 6.12
CA ALA A 580 31.99 8.84 5.29
C ALA A 580 32.71 8.80 3.93
N SER A 581 31.99 9.13 2.87
CA SER A 581 32.47 9.18 1.50
C SER A 581 32.24 10.57 0.92
N ASP A 582 33.10 11.00 0.00
CA ASP A 582 32.92 12.23 -0.76
C ASP A 582 31.81 12.12 -1.84
N VAL A 583 31.20 10.94 -1.98
CA VAL A 583 30.03 10.74 -2.85
C VAL A 583 28.80 11.30 -2.15
N ASP A 584 28.01 12.10 -2.88
CA ASP A 584 26.83 12.81 -2.36
C ASP A 584 25.82 11.91 -1.61
N SER A 585 25.81 10.60 -1.90
CA SER A 585 24.93 9.63 -1.24
C SER A 585 25.35 9.24 0.19
N ARG A 586 26.59 9.53 0.64
CA ARG A 586 27.07 9.14 1.97
C ARG A 586 28.05 10.14 2.62
N PRO A 587 27.60 11.38 2.92
CA PRO A 587 28.47 12.44 3.48
C PRO A 587 28.90 12.22 4.94
N ALA A 588 28.34 11.21 5.62
CA ALA A 588 28.60 10.90 7.02
C ALA A 588 28.82 9.39 7.18
N PRO A 589 29.51 8.93 8.24
CA PRO A 589 29.63 7.51 8.50
C PRO A 589 28.26 6.89 8.81
N THR A 590 28.00 5.71 8.28
CA THR A 590 26.67 5.08 8.32
C THR A 590 26.80 3.64 8.79
N LEU A 591 25.90 3.22 9.68
CA LEU A 591 25.65 1.80 9.95
C LEU A 591 24.41 1.42 9.16
N GLU A 592 24.56 0.53 8.20
CA GLU A 592 23.47 0.04 7.38
C GLU A 592 23.15 -1.39 7.78
N ILE A 593 21.91 -1.63 8.23
CA ILE A 593 21.43 -2.96 8.59
C ILE A 593 20.46 -3.43 7.50
N VAL A 594 20.80 -4.52 6.82
CA VAL A 594 19.95 -5.16 5.79
C VAL A 594 19.64 -6.60 6.18
N ARG A 595 18.68 -7.19 5.48
CA ARG A 595 18.37 -8.62 5.64
C ARG A 595 19.41 -9.44 4.89
N ASP A 596 19.92 -10.48 5.55
CA ASP A 596 20.70 -11.50 4.87
C ASP A 596 19.79 -12.36 3.98
N GLU A 597 20.35 -13.00 2.95
CA GLU A 597 19.58 -13.86 2.06
C GLU A 597 19.10 -15.11 2.82
N PRO A 598 17.79 -15.32 2.97
CA PRO A 598 17.29 -16.50 3.65
C PRO A 598 17.57 -17.74 2.79
N VAL A 599 17.98 -18.84 3.42
CA VAL A 599 18.28 -20.13 2.76
C VAL A 599 17.13 -20.62 1.85
N LEU A 600 15.89 -20.24 2.15
CA LEU A 600 14.73 -20.57 1.32
C LEU A 600 14.71 -19.86 -0.04
N ALA A 601 15.30 -18.67 -0.18
CA ALA A 601 15.33 -17.93 -1.45
C ALA A 601 16.02 -18.71 -2.58
N PRO A 602 17.27 -19.18 -2.45
CA PRO A 602 17.89 -20.02 -3.49
C PRO A 602 17.16 -21.33 -3.71
N ALA A 603 16.74 -21.99 -2.63
CA ALA A 603 16.10 -23.29 -2.71
C ALA A 603 14.80 -23.20 -3.52
N LEU A 604 13.95 -22.22 -3.21
CA LEU A 604 12.71 -21.99 -3.93
C LEU A 604 12.94 -21.43 -5.33
N SER A 605 13.99 -20.64 -5.56
CA SER A 605 14.41 -20.20 -6.89
C SER A 605 14.74 -21.38 -7.81
N ILE A 606 15.58 -22.32 -7.33
CA ILE A 606 15.95 -23.53 -8.08
C ILE A 606 14.73 -24.41 -8.32
N ILE A 607 13.87 -24.61 -7.32
CA ILE A 607 12.63 -25.37 -7.46
C ILE A 607 11.72 -24.71 -8.51
N GLY A 608 11.56 -23.38 -8.44
CA GLY A 608 10.81 -22.59 -9.40
C GLY A 608 11.34 -22.74 -10.81
N LEU A 609 12.66 -22.64 -10.99
CA LEU A 609 13.35 -22.83 -12.27
C LEU A 609 13.09 -24.23 -12.85
N LEU A 610 13.20 -25.28 -12.03
CA LEU A 610 12.99 -26.66 -12.46
C LEU A 610 11.53 -26.91 -12.87
N ILE A 611 10.58 -26.48 -12.03
CA ILE A 611 9.15 -26.63 -12.30
C ILE A 611 8.77 -25.83 -13.55
N GLY A 612 9.14 -24.55 -13.59
CA GLY A 612 8.86 -23.66 -14.70
C GLY A 612 9.55 -24.12 -15.99
N GLY A 613 10.76 -24.66 -15.91
CA GLY A 613 11.47 -25.22 -17.07
C GLY A 613 10.79 -26.44 -17.67
N VAL A 614 10.28 -27.35 -16.83
CA VAL A 614 9.48 -28.50 -17.28
C VAL A 614 8.17 -28.04 -17.90
N LEU A 615 7.43 -27.16 -17.21
CA LEU A 615 6.15 -26.63 -17.71
C LEU A 615 6.32 -25.85 -19.01
N GLY A 616 7.33 -24.99 -19.07
CA GLY A 616 7.68 -24.21 -20.25
C GLY A 616 8.05 -25.10 -21.43
N THR A 617 8.87 -26.13 -21.23
CA THR A 617 9.24 -27.08 -22.28
C THR A 617 8.02 -27.84 -22.82
N LEU A 618 7.11 -28.26 -21.95
CA LEU A 618 5.87 -28.91 -22.35
C LEU A 618 4.96 -27.96 -23.15
N LEU A 619 4.84 -26.71 -22.69
CA LEU A 619 4.05 -25.67 -23.32
C LEU A 619 4.61 -25.32 -24.70
N THR A 620 5.90 -25.03 -24.84
CA THR A 620 6.53 -24.70 -26.12
C THR A 620 6.47 -25.86 -27.10
N THR A 621 6.66 -27.10 -26.62
CA THR A 621 6.49 -28.31 -27.44
C THR A 621 5.05 -28.44 -27.93
N TRP A 622 4.05 -28.13 -27.09
CA TRP A 622 2.65 -28.13 -27.48
C TRP A 622 2.36 -27.04 -28.52
N ILE A 623 2.76 -25.79 -28.25
CA ILE A 623 2.59 -24.66 -29.17
C ILE A 623 3.19 -25.00 -30.53
N TYR A 624 4.42 -25.53 -30.55
CA TYR A 624 5.11 -25.91 -31.77
C TYR A 624 4.34 -26.99 -32.56
N ARG A 625 3.86 -28.04 -31.87
CA ARG A 625 3.06 -29.10 -32.53
C ARG A 625 1.78 -28.54 -33.15
N GLN A 626 1.10 -27.63 -32.46
CA GLN A 626 -0.11 -27.00 -32.99
C GLN A 626 0.20 -26.04 -34.16
N ALA A 627 1.25 -25.24 -34.05
CA ALA A 627 1.69 -24.33 -35.11
C ALA A 627 2.11 -25.07 -36.39
N GLN A 628 2.67 -26.28 -36.27
CA GLN A 628 2.98 -27.13 -37.43
C GLN A 628 1.73 -27.67 -38.13
N ALA A 629 0.62 -27.85 -37.41
CA ALA A 629 -0.67 -28.22 -37.98
C ALA A 629 -1.46 -27.00 -38.51
N ALA A 630 -1.04 -25.79 -38.17
CA ALA A 630 -1.70 -24.54 -38.55
C ALA A 630 -1.27 -24.05 -39.95
N THR A 631 -1.92 -22.96 -40.39
CA THR A 631 -1.61 -22.27 -41.64
C THR A 631 -0.16 -21.76 -41.66
N GLN A 632 0.38 -21.53 -42.86
CA GLN A 632 1.75 -21.04 -43.03
C GLN A 632 2.02 -19.72 -42.28
N SER A 633 1.04 -18.82 -42.21
CA SER A 633 1.15 -17.55 -41.49
C SER A 633 1.28 -17.75 -39.98
N VAL A 634 0.47 -18.62 -39.38
CA VAL A 634 0.56 -18.94 -37.94
C VAL A 634 1.89 -19.61 -37.61
N ARG A 635 2.37 -20.47 -38.51
CA ARG A 635 3.68 -21.12 -38.36
C ARG A 635 4.84 -20.13 -38.41
N ARG A 636 4.82 -19.17 -39.35
CA ARG A 636 5.83 -18.11 -39.43
C ARG A 636 5.79 -17.24 -38.17
N LEU A 637 4.61 -16.77 -37.77
CA LEU A 637 4.44 -15.98 -36.55
C LEU A 637 4.97 -16.71 -35.32
N ALA A 638 4.64 -18.00 -35.16
CA ALA A 638 5.09 -18.78 -34.03
C ALA A 638 6.61 -19.00 -34.02
N ASN A 639 7.23 -19.23 -35.18
CA ASN A 639 8.67 -19.45 -35.26
C ASN A 639 9.47 -18.15 -35.13
N GLU A 640 9.17 -17.15 -35.95
CA GLU A 640 9.88 -15.86 -35.99
C GLU A 640 9.63 -15.06 -34.72
N GLY A 641 8.36 -14.99 -34.29
CA GLY A 641 8.00 -14.30 -33.05
C GLY A 641 8.60 -14.96 -31.81
N ALA A 642 8.70 -16.30 -31.75
CA ALA A 642 9.35 -16.97 -30.63
C ALA A 642 10.86 -16.67 -30.59
N VAL A 643 11.53 -16.55 -31.74
CA VAL A 643 12.94 -16.15 -31.78
C VAL A 643 13.10 -14.72 -31.25
N VAL A 644 12.32 -13.77 -31.75
CA VAL A 644 12.37 -12.37 -31.28
C VAL A 644 12.09 -12.27 -29.78
N ALA A 645 11.03 -12.93 -29.32
CA ALA A 645 10.66 -12.95 -27.91
C ALA A 645 11.77 -13.57 -27.04
N SER A 646 12.36 -14.67 -27.48
CA SER A 646 13.46 -15.31 -26.75
C SER A 646 14.68 -14.39 -26.67
N VAL A 647 15.04 -13.72 -27.76
CA VAL A 647 16.15 -12.75 -27.79
C VAL A 647 15.91 -11.61 -26.81
N LEU A 648 14.69 -11.07 -26.74
CA LEU A 648 14.32 -10.02 -25.80
C LEU A 648 14.35 -10.50 -24.33
N LEU A 649 14.13 -11.79 -24.09
CA LEU A 649 14.20 -12.40 -22.76
C LEU A 649 15.60 -12.85 -22.34
N LEU A 650 16.56 -12.93 -23.29
CA LEU A 650 17.91 -13.42 -23.01
C LEU A 650 18.64 -12.60 -21.94
N PRO A 651 18.63 -11.25 -21.95
CA PRO A 651 19.32 -10.46 -20.93
C PRO A 651 18.86 -10.86 -19.52
N ASN A 652 17.55 -10.78 -19.25
CA ASN A 652 17.00 -11.16 -17.95
C ASN A 652 17.25 -12.64 -17.61
N THR A 653 17.17 -13.55 -18.58
CA THR A 653 17.44 -14.97 -18.35
C THR A 653 18.89 -15.20 -17.93
N LEU A 654 19.85 -14.61 -18.65
CA LEU A 654 21.26 -14.74 -18.33
C LEU A 654 21.49 -14.23 -16.91
N CYS A 655 20.96 -13.05 -16.58
CA CYS A 655 21.02 -12.48 -15.25
C CYS A 655 20.46 -13.43 -14.17
N VAL A 656 19.21 -13.87 -14.27
CA VAL A 656 18.58 -14.75 -13.27
C VAL A 656 19.33 -16.08 -13.10
N LEU A 657 19.96 -16.58 -14.18
CA LEU A 657 20.76 -17.81 -14.13
C LEU A 657 22.17 -17.60 -13.60
N THR A 658 22.78 -16.44 -13.85
CA THR A 658 24.14 -16.12 -13.39
C THR A 658 24.16 -15.55 -12.00
N THR A 659 23.12 -14.83 -11.55
CA THR A 659 23.10 -14.24 -10.20
C THR A 659 23.33 -15.29 -9.11
N PRO A 660 22.65 -16.45 -9.08
CA PRO A 660 22.99 -17.49 -8.10
C PRO A 660 24.43 -17.98 -8.21
N VAL A 661 24.98 -18.08 -9.43
CA VAL A 661 26.36 -18.53 -9.64
C VAL A 661 27.34 -17.48 -9.13
N GLU A 662 27.09 -16.21 -9.42
CA GLU A 662 27.87 -15.06 -8.95
C GLU A 662 27.78 -14.95 -7.43
N THR A 663 26.57 -14.89 -6.87
CA THR A 663 26.33 -14.79 -5.44
C THR A 663 26.90 -15.97 -4.64
N TYR A 664 26.82 -17.21 -5.15
CA TYR A 664 27.27 -18.38 -4.36
C TYR A 664 28.69 -18.84 -4.64
N LEU A 665 29.27 -18.53 -5.80
CA LEU A 665 30.63 -18.98 -6.14
C LEU A 665 31.65 -17.86 -6.11
N PHE A 666 31.24 -16.61 -6.29
CA PHE A 666 32.15 -15.49 -6.51
C PHE A 666 31.94 -14.32 -5.55
N ALA A 667 30.77 -14.17 -4.93
CA ALA A 667 30.54 -13.06 -4.01
C ALA A 667 31.49 -13.14 -2.82
N SER A 668 32.08 -11.99 -2.51
CA SER A 668 32.89 -11.85 -1.32
C SER A 668 31.98 -11.99 -0.09
N PRO A 669 32.45 -12.64 1.00
CA PRO A 669 31.72 -12.64 2.26
C PRO A 669 31.34 -11.20 2.65
N GLY A 670 30.05 -10.94 2.88
CA GLY A 670 29.56 -9.61 3.27
C GLY A 670 29.08 -8.70 2.12
N GLU A 671 29.07 -9.16 0.87
CA GLU A 671 28.32 -8.43 -0.16
C GLU A 671 26.82 -8.41 0.14
N VAL A 672 26.17 -7.27 -0.11
CA VAL A 672 24.73 -7.13 0.06
C VAL A 672 24.03 -8.10 -0.89
N PRO A 673 23.12 -8.95 -0.40
CA PRO A 673 22.51 -9.99 -1.22
C PRO A 673 21.68 -9.37 -2.35
N TYR A 674 21.96 -9.81 -3.56
CA TYR A 674 21.22 -9.41 -4.75
C TYR A 674 20.10 -10.42 -5.04
N PRO A 675 18.83 -9.98 -5.09
CA PRO A 675 17.77 -10.89 -5.47
C PRO A 675 17.99 -11.33 -6.93
N PRO A 676 17.67 -12.58 -7.30
CA PRO A 676 17.85 -13.06 -8.67
C PRO A 676 17.13 -12.22 -9.73
N TRP A 677 16.14 -11.42 -9.33
CA TRP A 677 15.40 -10.51 -10.21
C TRP A 677 15.93 -9.06 -10.23
N LEU A 678 17.05 -8.75 -9.59
CA LEU A 678 17.57 -7.38 -9.55
C LEU A 678 17.74 -6.80 -10.96
N LEU A 679 18.40 -7.52 -11.87
CA LEU A 679 18.62 -6.99 -13.21
C LEU A 679 17.32 -6.87 -14.04
N TYR A 680 16.25 -7.58 -13.66
CA TYR A 680 14.93 -7.34 -14.22
C TYR A 680 14.38 -5.97 -13.85
N THR A 681 14.78 -5.39 -12.72
CA THR A 681 14.27 -4.08 -12.27
C THR A 681 14.90 -2.91 -12.99
N PHE A 682 16.04 -3.09 -13.65
CA PHE A 682 16.82 -2.06 -14.34
C PHE A 682 16.17 -1.54 -15.61
N VAL A 683 16.51 -0.29 -15.95
CA VAL A 683 15.99 0.38 -17.14
C VAL A 683 16.35 -0.41 -18.41
N GLY A 684 15.35 -0.64 -19.25
CA GLY A 684 15.52 -1.30 -20.54
C GLY A 684 15.48 -2.83 -20.46
N VAL A 685 16.10 -3.47 -19.47
CA VAL A 685 16.00 -4.93 -19.27
C VAL A 685 14.55 -5.32 -18.93
N ARG A 686 13.90 -4.55 -18.06
CA ARG A 686 12.49 -4.75 -17.72
C ARG A 686 11.59 -4.62 -18.94
N GLY A 687 11.77 -3.54 -19.69
CA GLY A 687 10.98 -3.25 -20.90
C GLY A 687 11.15 -4.30 -21.99
N ALA A 688 12.39 -4.75 -22.25
CA ALA A 688 12.66 -5.84 -23.16
C ALA A 688 12.00 -7.15 -22.69
N THR A 689 12.08 -7.44 -21.39
CA THR A 689 11.47 -8.64 -20.79
C THR A 689 9.95 -8.64 -20.96
N HIS A 690 9.30 -7.52 -20.63
CA HIS A 690 7.86 -7.35 -20.81
C HIS A 690 7.44 -7.51 -22.27
N LEU A 691 8.17 -6.91 -23.20
CA LEU A 691 7.90 -7.04 -24.63
C LEU A 691 8.07 -8.50 -25.11
N GLY A 692 9.12 -9.18 -24.64
CA GLY A 692 9.34 -10.60 -24.93
C GLY A 692 8.20 -11.49 -24.44
N TRP A 693 7.75 -11.29 -23.20
CA TRP A 693 6.58 -12.00 -22.66
C TRP A 693 5.30 -11.68 -23.41
N LEU A 694 5.07 -10.41 -23.77
CA LEU A 694 3.90 -9.99 -24.54
C LEU A 694 3.85 -10.71 -25.90
N ILE A 695 4.98 -10.78 -26.62
CA ILE A 695 5.06 -11.50 -27.90
C ILE A 695 4.75 -12.99 -27.71
N HIS A 696 5.32 -13.64 -26.68
CA HIS A 696 5.00 -15.04 -26.38
C HIS A 696 3.51 -15.25 -26.05
N ALA A 697 2.91 -14.34 -25.29
CA ALA A 697 1.48 -14.40 -24.94
C ALA A 697 0.60 -14.27 -26.19
N VAL A 698 0.94 -13.36 -27.11
CA VAL A 698 0.23 -13.19 -28.39
C VAL A 698 0.35 -14.45 -29.26
N ILE A 699 1.56 -15.02 -29.39
CA ILE A 699 1.77 -16.27 -30.13
C ILE A 699 0.91 -17.40 -29.55
N LEU A 700 0.92 -17.56 -28.22
CA LEU A 700 0.12 -18.57 -27.53
C LEU A 700 -1.38 -18.37 -27.80
N ALA A 701 -1.88 -17.13 -27.71
CA ALA A 701 -3.28 -16.81 -27.98
C ALA A 701 -3.68 -17.14 -29.42
N VAL A 702 -2.85 -16.75 -30.41
CA VAL A 702 -3.12 -17.04 -31.83
C VAL A 702 -3.13 -18.54 -32.11
N VAL A 703 -2.16 -19.29 -31.57
CA VAL A 703 -2.09 -20.75 -31.74
C VAL A 703 -3.29 -21.43 -31.07
N LEU A 704 -3.68 -20.98 -29.87
CA LEU A 704 -4.83 -21.52 -29.14
C LEU A 704 -6.14 -21.28 -29.89
N VAL A 705 -6.39 -20.05 -30.37
CA VAL A 705 -7.60 -19.72 -31.15
C VAL A 705 -7.66 -20.55 -32.44
N THR A 706 -6.53 -20.68 -33.14
CA THR A 706 -6.45 -21.49 -34.37
C THR A 706 -6.76 -22.96 -34.09
N PHE A 707 -6.21 -23.50 -33.00
CA PHE A 707 -6.49 -24.87 -32.56
C PHE A 707 -7.97 -25.07 -32.24
N LEU A 708 -8.59 -24.18 -31.45
CA LEU A 708 -10.01 -24.27 -31.09
C LEU A 708 -10.92 -24.22 -32.33
N ARG A 709 -10.63 -23.35 -33.30
CA ARG A 709 -11.38 -23.29 -34.57
C ARG A 709 -11.28 -24.58 -35.37
N SER A 710 -10.09 -25.16 -35.50
CA SER A 710 -9.92 -26.42 -36.23
C SER A 710 -10.68 -27.60 -35.61
N ARG A 711 -10.83 -27.62 -34.27
CA ARG A 711 -11.68 -28.60 -33.59
C ARG A 711 -13.16 -28.37 -33.81
N ALA A 712 -13.62 -27.12 -33.79
CA ALA A 712 -15.03 -26.81 -34.04
C ALA A 712 -15.47 -27.25 -35.44
N VAL A 713 -14.62 -27.07 -36.45
CA VAL A 713 -14.90 -27.51 -37.83
C VAL A 713 -14.91 -29.03 -37.95
N ASN A 714 -13.93 -29.73 -37.35
CA ASN A 714 -13.84 -31.18 -37.44
C ASN A 714 -14.81 -31.95 -36.53
N GLY A 715 -15.32 -31.32 -35.46
CA GLY A 715 -16.30 -31.92 -34.56
C GLY A 715 -17.74 -31.91 -35.09
N GLY A 716 -18.02 -31.18 -36.17
CA GLY A 716 -19.35 -31.10 -36.80
C GLY A 716 -19.61 -32.16 -37.88
N SER A 717 -18.61 -32.96 -38.27
CA SER A 717 -18.74 -33.95 -39.34
C SER A 717 -19.09 -35.37 -38.86
N ASP A 718 -19.17 -35.62 -37.55
CA ASP A 718 -19.76 -36.85 -37.00
C ASP A 718 -21.29 -36.71 -36.93
N GLN A 719 -21.93 -36.34 -38.03
CA GLN A 719 -23.35 -36.69 -38.19
C GLN A 719 -23.40 -38.22 -38.28
N PRO A 720 -24.20 -38.91 -37.44
CA PRO A 720 -24.37 -40.35 -37.58
C PRO A 720 -24.85 -40.59 -39.01
N ALA A 721 -24.13 -41.43 -39.74
CA ALA A 721 -24.52 -41.86 -41.07
C ALA A 721 -25.98 -42.31 -40.98
N ALA A 722 -26.88 -41.57 -41.64
CA ALA A 722 -28.26 -41.98 -41.77
C ALA A 722 -28.25 -43.38 -42.37
N GLU A 723 -28.74 -44.36 -41.61
CA GLU A 723 -29.00 -45.72 -42.09
C GLU A 723 -29.89 -45.60 -43.34
N THR A 724 -29.28 -45.76 -44.50
CA THR A 724 -29.99 -45.99 -45.76
C THR A 724 -30.55 -47.41 -45.72
N THR A 725 -31.72 -47.59 -45.10
CA THR A 725 -32.59 -48.72 -45.39
C THR A 725 -33.15 -48.54 -46.80
N ALA A 726 -32.72 -49.38 -47.73
CA ALA A 726 -33.40 -49.60 -49.01
C ALA A 726 -33.75 -51.09 -49.12
N ALA A 727 -35.01 -51.33 -49.47
CA ALA A 727 -35.59 -52.59 -49.93
C ALA A 727 -35.20 -52.87 -51.39
#